data_AF-A0A2H5WVV4-F1
#
_entry.id   AF-A0A2H5WVV4-F1
#
_cell.length_a   1.000
_cell.length_b   1.000
_cell.length_c   1.000
_cell.angle_alpha   90.00
_cell.angle_beta   90.00
_cell.angle_gamma   90.00
#
_symmetry.space_group_name_H-M   'P 1'
#
loop_
_entity.id
_entity.type
_entity.pdbx_description
1 polymer ?
#
loop_
_entity_poly.entity_id
_entity_poly.type
_entity_poly.pdbx_seq_one_letter_code
_entity_poly.pdbx_strand_id
1 'polypeptide(L)'
;MRIATWKLPLLICSLMCHFGLLYGQATPTSQELRWTVRPGSEAGVLTGSTRSRVEGDRRLLGKHGTVIYSFRVLSGMDVQIQLTVGGRGRVRVRAGEQGLLLQRIPSRVQTQTLITRTPYQPPVQTLQVIVEADRRGQVVFYGLTVRATQRDEDGDGIGDGTERLLHAPANTLKPLQYRTVVGEPVKTVQSGLVQTPVLFGGEYQQDPFSMAFLYSSALVGQSREGGQPLLLAIDPMLDVDAKDLREHQRTYFTTLVAALMFPQIQPVAMVEPLLGQTSVFPPEYIAVMLSAVRAAEAASEGAGATLDAGVEGIGMLVPDSILWDDGSDGSDRSAKLDNSRLDIEALALPLIRAGIPLRMVALSNLSEPNRLRDVRLLLWTPEVVSPHSETELDALINWVRKGGWLLVVGVPSEQDATLRSAWKVAGYATPFHWLAAKLGLNLSSEVETPPGHAPDWQEVARHGDQPERGTLNRRWVEVDLSAYAGQTLYVRFSDRLPDTGWGALLRQVRLETDGRILTAFYTGTTIERLFLYAHSKSQLTRAGERVADGTAWFVYRFPLPSATRIALRVEIAQEWRIEVSTQPPYPERMLIRQRTDLPVLTLRHDERLMACEAPGAEILYLYQPPAGVERHQGGEAATKPIGVLQSVGRGGIVLMGVSGRAFGNSPNGEAQWRQFVRFVAGRAGMRYRERARFTARRGDWMAAYGTYRLTILRGTFLDALDPRLPVLTDPTLEPRAPRLLLQIDERLKRIGMLHTNAQIVLQHTTSAMLAYLLRGPDGVPGVARLSVRGLSGQVQLLDAWGNPAPVNVERAGGTLLVRWNLSQNGHVLIVR
;
A
#
# COMPACT_ATOMS: atom_id res chain seq x y z
N MET A 1 24.37 -0.68 -36.64
CA MET A 1 23.44 0.32 -37.22
C MET A 1 22.64 0.91 -36.07
N ARG A 2 22.71 2.25 -35.91
CA ARG A 2 22.20 3.03 -34.76
C ARG A 2 20.68 2.88 -34.58
N ILE A 3 20.19 2.62 -33.36
CA ILE A 3 18.89 3.09 -32.82
C ILE A 3 19.05 3.29 -31.30
N ALA A 4 18.44 4.37 -30.83
CA ALA A 4 18.63 5.06 -29.55
C ALA A 4 18.23 4.27 -28.30
N THR A 5 19.18 4.12 -27.38
CA THR A 5 18.91 3.82 -25.96
C THR A 5 18.48 5.10 -25.26
N TRP A 6 17.21 5.19 -24.86
CA TRP A 6 16.78 6.13 -23.83
C TRP A 6 17.34 5.63 -22.49
N LYS A 7 18.45 6.22 -22.06
CA LYS A 7 18.94 6.17 -20.68
C LYS A 7 18.44 7.43 -19.96
N LEU A 8 17.47 7.26 -19.08
CA LEU A 8 17.28 8.08 -17.87
C LEU A 8 16.94 7.10 -16.73
N PRO A 9 17.39 7.35 -15.47
CA PRO A 9 17.68 8.65 -14.90
C PRO A 9 19.13 8.82 -14.43
N LEU A 10 19.72 9.97 -14.76
CA LEU A 10 20.77 10.56 -13.93
C LEU A 10 20.13 11.01 -12.62
N LEU A 11 20.82 10.75 -11.51
CA LEU A 11 20.98 11.67 -10.38
C LEU A 11 19.78 12.62 -10.19
N ILE A 12 18.88 12.47 -9.22
CA ILE A 12 19.10 12.60 -7.77
C ILE A 12 20.06 13.78 -7.40
N CYS A 13 20.67 14.48 -8.37
CA CYS A 13 21.43 15.72 -8.25
C CYS A 13 20.46 16.89 -8.14
N SER A 14 19.80 16.91 -7.00
CA SER A 14 19.09 18.00 -6.36
C SER A 14 18.03 17.29 -5.53
N LEU A 15 18.26 17.02 -4.24
CA LEU A 15 18.60 18.13 -3.36
C LEU A 15 17.81 19.35 -3.86
N MET A 16 16.47 19.28 -3.83
CA MET A 16 15.74 20.45 -3.37
C MET A 16 16.16 20.55 -1.89
N CYS A 17 17.39 20.97 -1.54
CA CYS A 17 17.69 22.40 -1.49
C CYS A 17 16.39 23.12 -1.19
N HIS A 18 16.09 23.10 0.12
CA HIS A 18 14.95 23.69 0.79
C HIS A 18 13.74 22.78 0.97
N PHE A 19 13.88 21.81 1.89
CA PHE A 19 12.83 21.33 2.82
C PHE A 19 12.25 22.46 3.74
N GLY A 20 12.23 23.69 3.22
CA GLY A 20 11.75 24.93 3.82
C GLY A 20 11.25 25.94 2.78
N LEU A 21 11.09 25.55 1.52
CA LEU A 21 10.46 26.33 0.45
C LEU A 21 9.64 25.35 -0.38
N LEU A 22 8.35 25.19 -0.06
CA LEU A 22 7.29 24.65 -0.95
C LEU A 22 5.91 24.51 -0.25
N TYR A 23 5.79 24.89 1.03
CA TYR A 23 4.84 25.95 1.43
C TYR A 23 5.48 27.32 1.15
N GLY A 24 6.19 27.45 0.03
CA GLY A 24 6.42 28.77 -0.54
C GLY A 24 5.01 29.28 -0.77
N GLN A 25 4.60 30.25 0.06
CA GLN A 25 3.43 31.06 -0.20
C GLN A 25 3.47 31.31 -1.70
N ALA A 26 2.57 30.66 -2.44
CA ALA A 26 2.28 31.12 -3.79
C ALA A 26 2.04 32.60 -3.56
N THR A 27 2.96 33.44 -4.03
CA THR A 27 2.88 34.89 -3.89
C THR A 27 1.44 35.20 -4.21
N PRO A 28 0.64 35.75 -3.27
CA PRO A 28 -0.80 35.73 -3.44
C PRO A 28 -1.06 36.45 -4.74
N THR A 29 -1.41 35.68 -5.78
CA THR A 29 -1.95 36.24 -7.00
C THR A 29 -3.17 36.92 -6.47
N SER A 30 -3.12 38.26 -6.39
CA SER A 30 -4.07 39.04 -5.61
C SER A 30 -5.46 38.50 -5.93
N GLN A 31 -6.09 37.83 -4.95
CA GLN A 31 -7.42 37.26 -5.13
C GLN A 31 -8.36 38.46 -5.25
N GLU A 32 -8.55 38.91 -6.48
CA GLU A 32 -9.37 40.07 -6.82
C GLU A 32 -10.45 39.68 -7.82
N LEU A 33 -11.67 40.15 -7.57
CA LEU A 33 -12.72 40.18 -8.57
C LEU A 33 -12.59 41.47 -9.36
N ARG A 34 -12.46 41.37 -10.68
CA ARG A 34 -12.35 42.53 -11.57
C ARG A 34 -13.42 42.49 -12.64
N TRP A 35 -14.24 43.54 -12.70
CA TRP A 35 -15.19 43.77 -13.77
C TRP A 35 -14.79 45.02 -14.54
N THR A 36 -14.78 44.92 -15.88
CA THR A 36 -14.58 46.06 -16.78
C THR A 36 -15.81 46.18 -17.67
N VAL A 37 -16.58 47.24 -17.46
CA VAL A 37 -17.86 47.51 -18.12
C VAL A 37 -17.67 48.64 -19.11
N ARG A 38 -17.99 48.38 -20.38
CA ARG A 38 -18.01 49.38 -21.46
C ARG A 38 -19.43 49.49 -22.02
N PRO A 39 -19.94 50.70 -22.28
CA PRO A 39 -21.22 50.91 -22.95
C PRO A 39 -21.36 50.05 -24.21
N GLY A 40 -22.47 49.33 -24.35
CA GLY A 40 -22.69 48.38 -25.45
C GLY A 40 -22.15 46.97 -25.21
N SER A 41 -21.40 46.73 -24.13
CA SER A 41 -20.94 45.41 -23.68
C SER A 41 -21.25 45.21 -22.18
N GLU A 42 -22.50 45.52 -21.80
CA GLU A 42 -22.93 45.60 -20.39
C GLU A 42 -23.79 44.39 -19.96
N ALA A 43 -23.86 43.36 -20.81
CA ALA A 43 -24.64 42.15 -20.56
C ALA A 43 -24.18 41.47 -19.26
N GLY A 44 -25.15 41.02 -18.46
CA GLY A 44 -24.90 40.32 -17.18
C GLY A 44 -24.65 41.24 -15.96
N VAL A 45 -24.29 42.51 -16.16
CA VAL A 45 -24.05 43.46 -15.06
C VAL A 45 -25.02 44.64 -15.06
N LEU A 46 -25.54 45.04 -16.24
CA LEU A 46 -26.59 46.05 -16.33
C LEU A 46 -27.92 45.46 -15.85
N THR A 47 -28.43 45.98 -14.73
CA THR A 47 -29.65 45.47 -14.07
C THR A 47 -30.81 46.48 -14.09
N GLY A 48 -30.54 47.73 -14.44
CA GLY A 48 -31.57 48.74 -14.61
C GLY A 48 -31.09 49.89 -15.47
N SER A 49 -31.94 50.39 -16.36
CA SER A 49 -31.67 51.55 -17.20
C SER A 49 -32.97 52.29 -17.49
N THR A 50 -33.02 53.57 -17.19
CA THR A 50 -34.16 54.46 -17.48
C THR A 50 -33.67 55.72 -18.18
N ARG A 51 -34.38 56.15 -19.22
CA ARG A 51 -34.07 57.37 -20.01
C ARG A 51 -32.60 57.46 -20.40
N SER A 52 -32.03 56.34 -20.82
CA SER A 52 -30.64 56.24 -21.23
C SER A 52 -30.54 55.57 -22.61
N ARG A 53 -29.50 55.94 -23.37
CA ARG A 53 -29.22 55.36 -24.70
C ARG A 53 -27.71 55.23 -24.90
N VAL A 54 -27.30 54.26 -25.70
CA VAL A 54 -25.90 54.09 -26.10
C VAL A 54 -25.70 54.78 -27.45
N GLU A 55 -24.65 55.60 -27.55
CA GLU A 55 -24.22 56.25 -28.81
C GLU A 55 -22.71 56.06 -28.95
N GLY A 56 -22.27 55.27 -29.94
CA GLY A 56 -20.86 54.92 -30.07
C GLY A 56 -20.35 54.16 -28.85
N ASP A 57 -19.29 54.67 -28.23
CA ASP A 57 -18.59 54.07 -27.07
C ASP A 57 -19.07 54.63 -25.71
N ARG A 58 -20.17 55.39 -25.69
CA ARG A 58 -20.67 56.09 -24.51
C ARG A 58 -22.16 55.87 -24.28
N ARG A 59 -22.57 55.91 -23.01
CA ARG A 59 -23.97 55.92 -22.58
C ARG A 59 -24.38 57.34 -22.17
N LEU A 60 -25.47 57.82 -22.75
CA LEU A 60 -26.08 59.10 -22.43
C LEU A 60 -27.28 58.89 -21.51
N LEU A 61 -27.31 59.61 -20.40
CA LEU A 61 -28.42 59.66 -19.45
C LEU A 61 -29.13 61.01 -19.58
N GLY A 62 -30.40 60.99 -19.98
CA GLY A 62 -31.24 62.18 -20.11
C GLY A 62 -31.75 62.70 -18.76
N LYS A 63 -32.74 63.60 -18.80
CA LYS A 63 -33.34 64.18 -17.58
C LYS A 63 -33.94 63.08 -16.69
N HIS A 64 -33.47 62.99 -15.44
CA HIS A 64 -33.79 61.88 -14.53
C HIS A 64 -33.40 60.49 -15.06
N GLY A 65 -32.42 60.41 -15.95
CA GLY A 65 -31.89 59.15 -16.44
C GLY A 65 -31.10 58.44 -15.35
N THR A 66 -31.22 57.12 -15.31
CA THR A 66 -30.50 56.26 -14.36
C THR A 66 -29.97 55.03 -15.06
N VAL A 67 -28.78 54.59 -14.64
CA VAL A 67 -28.25 53.27 -14.99
C VAL A 67 -27.72 52.59 -13.72
N ILE A 68 -28.01 51.30 -13.57
CA ILE A 68 -27.66 50.48 -12.41
C ILE A 68 -26.85 49.29 -12.88
N TYR A 69 -25.61 49.22 -12.43
CA TYR A 69 -24.76 48.04 -12.60
C TYR A 69 -24.70 47.28 -11.27
N SER A 70 -24.92 45.98 -11.31
CA SER A 70 -24.91 45.10 -10.14
C SER A 70 -23.77 44.09 -10.23
N PHE A 71 -23.02 43.93 -9.14
CA PHE A 71 -21.89 43.03 -9.02
C PHE A 71 -22.06 42.18 -7.75
N ARG A 72 -21.78 40.88 -7.84
CA ARG A 72 -21.79 39.98 -6.69
C ARG A 72 -20.44 40.07 -5.98
N VAL A 73 -20.47 40.38 -4.69
CA VAL A 73 -19.28 40.56 -3.84
C VAL A 73 -19.50 39.86 -2.50
N LEU A 74 -18.41 39.55 -1.80
CA LEU A 74 -18.47 39.05 -0.43
C LEU A 74 -18.44 40.19 0.58
N SER A 75 -18.95 39.92 1.77
CA SER A 75 -18.91 40.82 2.91
C SER A 75 -17.49 41.14 3.38
N GLY A 76 -17.22 42.39 3.74
CA GLY A 76 -15.93 42.86 4.25
C GLY A 76 -14.83 43.04 3.20
N MET A 77 -15.11 42.82 1.91
CA MET A 77 -14.18 43.12 0.82
C MET A 77 -13.94 44.62 0.68
N ASP A 78 -12.69 45.00 0.40
CA ASP A 78 -12.33 46.33 -0.06
C ASP A 78 -12.66 46.46 -1.55
N VAL A 79 -13.31 47.56 -1.93
CA VAL A 79 -13.82 47.77 -3.29
C VAL A 79 -13.29 49.09 -3.84
N GLN A 80 -12.62 49.01 -4.98
CA GLN A 80 -12.18 50.14 -5.78
C GLN A 80 -13.04 50.24 -7.05
N ILE A 81 -13.62 51.41 -7.28
CA ILE A 81 -14.50 51.69 -8.41
C ILE A 81 -13.89 52.83 -9.22
N GLN A 82 -13.44 52.53 -10.43
CA GLN A 82 -12.97 53.52 -11.39
C GLN A 82 -14.06 53.76 -12.44
N LEU A 83 -14.56 54.97 -12.56
CA LEU A 83 -15.56 55.29 -13.59
C LEU A 83 -15.17 56.54 -14.38
N THR A 84 -15.35 56.48 -15.70
CA THR A 84 -15.12 57.62 -16.59
C THR A 84 -16.45 58.24 -16.96
N VAL A 85 -16.74 59.39 -16.36
CA VAL A 85 -18.07 60.03 -16.43
C VAL A 85 -17.93 61.55 -16.40
N GLY A 86 -18.87 62.26 -17.01
CA GLY A 86 -19.00 63.72 -16.92
C GLY A 86 -20.44 64.20 -17.07
N GLY A 87 -20.71 65.42 -16.61
CA GLY A 87 -22.02 66.07 -16.74
C GLY A 87 -22.63 66.51 -15.41
N ARG A 88 -23.96 66.57 -15.33
CA ARG A 88 -24.71 66.99 -14.13
C ARG A 88 -25.52 65.84 -13.55
N GLY A 89 -25.01 65.25 -12.47
CA GLY A 89 -25.62 64.12 -11.80
C GLY A 89 -24.81 63.65 -10.60
N ARG A 90 -25.06 62.41 -10.19
CA ARG A 90 -24.43 61.77 -9.02
C ARG A 90 -24.25 60.28 -9.24
N VAL A 91 -23.25 59.74 -8.55
CA VAL A 91 -22.95 58.31 -8.49
C VAL A 91 -23.24 57.87 -7.07
N ARG A 92 -24.06 56.85 -6.93
CA ARG A 92 -24.38 56.22 -5.66
C ARG A 92 -23.91 54.77 -5.69
N VAL A 93 -23.22 54.37 -4.64
CA VAL A 93 -22.79 52.99 -4.43
C VAL A 93 -23.53 52.46 -3.21
N ARG A 94 -24.14 51.28 -3.34
CA ARG A 94 -24.81 50.59 -2.23
C ARG A 94 -24.52 49.10 -2.29
N ALA A 95 -24.60 48.41 -1.15
CA ALA A 95 -24.59 46.96 -1.09
C ALA A 95 -25.88 46.50 -0.38
N GLY A 96 -26.72 45.75 -1.10
CA GLY A 96 -28.08 45.46 -0.64
C GLY A 96 -28.88 46.75 -0.39
N GLU A 97 -29.45 46.90 0.81
CA GLU A 97 -30.18 48.10 1.21
C GLU A 97 -29.27 49.21 1.78
N GLN A 98 -28.02 48.89 2.10
CA GLN A 98 -27.11 49.82 2.77
C GLN A 98 -26.36 50.71 1.77
N GLY A 99 -26.52 52.03 1.90
CA GLY A 99 -25.74 53.01 1.14
C GLY A 99 -24.29 53.07 1.60
N LEU A 100 -23.35 52.99 0.66
CA LEU A 100 -21.91 52.99 0.95
C LEU A 100 -21.23 54.30 0.58
N LEU A 101 -21.63 54.89 -0.56
CA LEU A 101 -21.01 56.12 -1.05
C LEU A 101 -21.99 56.92 -1.91
N LEU A 102 -21.90 58.25 -1.85
CA LEU A 102 -22.60 59.17 -2.74
C LEU A 102 -21.66 60.30 -3.17
N GLN A 103 -21.37 60.38 -4.47
CA GLN A 103 -20.45 61.38 -5.04
C GLN A 103 -21.14 62.16 -6.16
N ARG A 104 -20.88 63.46 -6.27
CA ARG A 104 -21.34 64.24 -7.44
C ARG A 104 -20.49 63.96 -8.67
N ILE A 105 -21.13 63.97 -9.83
CA ILE A 105 -20.44 63.85 -11.12
C ILE A 105 -19.83 65.20 -11.49
N PRO A 106 -18.55 65.23 -11.89
CA PRO A 106 -17.86 66.43 -12.35
C PRO A 106 -18.42 66.90 -13.69
N SER A 107 -18.45 68.23 -13.88
CA SER A 107 -19.00 68.84 -15.09
C SER A 107 -18.25 68.43 -16.36
N ARG A 108 -16.94 68.17 -16.27
CA ARG A 108 -16.10 67.66 -17.37
C ARG A 108 -15.96 66.14 -17.24
N VAL A 109 -15.80 65.46 -18.38
CA VAL A 109 -15.53 64.03 -18.41
C VAL A 109 -14.15 63.79 -17.79
N GLN A 110 -14.12 63.01 -16.72
CA GLN A 110 -12.89 62.58 -16.06
C GLN A 110 -13.07 61.20 -15.45
N THR A 111 -11.96 60.50 -15.24
CA THR A 111 -11.96 59.24 -14.50
C THR A 111 -11.90 59.53 -13.00
N GLN A 112 -12.88 59.02 -12.25
CA GLN A 112 -12.92 59.08 -10.79
C GLN A 112 -12.63 57.71 -10.21
N THR A 113 -11.82 57.67 -9.14
CA THR A 113 -11.61 56.48 -8.34
C THR A 113 -12.35 56.65 -7.01
N LEU A 114 -13.25 55.74 -6.69
CA LEU A 114 -13.97 55.66 -5.43
C LEU A 114 -13.48 54.41 -4.70
N ILE A 115 -13.26 54.50 -3.40
CA ILE A 115 -12.86 53.36 -2.57
C ILE A 115 -13.89 53.22 -1.45
N THR A 116 -14.36 52.02 -1.22
CA THR A 116 -15.32 51.71 -0.16
C THR A 116 -15.10 50.28 0.34
N ARG A 117 -15.84 49.90 1.37
CA ARG A 117 -15.83 48.55 1.92
C ARG A 117 -17.26 48.01 1.97
N THR A 118 -17.40 46.74 1.63
CA THR A 118 -18.69 46.06 1.73
C THR A 118 -19.04 45.78 3.21
N PRO A 119 -20.32 45.89 3.59
CA PRO A 119 -20.79 45.53 4.93
C PRO A 119 -20.40 44.11 5.34
N TYR A 120 -20.35 43.82 6.63
CA TYR A 120 -20.02 42.49 7.15
C TYR A 120 -21.16 41.46 7.02
N GLN A 121 -22.40 41.90 6.79
CA GLN A 121 -23.55 41.02 6.58
C GLN A 121 -24.51 41.59 5.53
N PRO A 122 -25.22 40.71 4.77
CA PRO A 122 -25.07 39.25 4.72
C PRO A 122 -23.75 38.82 4.02
N PRO A 123 -23.34 37.54 4.09
CA PRO A 123 -22.05 37.08 3.54
C PRO A 123 -21.86 37.32 2.04
N VAL A 124 -22.92 37.14 1.25
CA VAL A 124 -22.98 37.42 -0.19
C VAL A 124 -23.87 38.63 -0.41
N GLN A 125 -23.38 39.63 -1.14
CA GLN A 125 -24.08 40.88 -1.38
C GLN A 125 -24.07 41.27 -2.85
N THR A 126 -25.07 42.05 -3.24
CA THR A 126 -25.11 42.74 -4.53
C THR A 126 -24.65 44.18 -4.35
N LEU A 127 -23.43 44.47 -4.81
CA LEU A 127 -22.91 45.82 -4.93
C LEU A 127 -23.54 46.49 -6.16
N GLN A 128 -24.20 47.61 -5.96
CA GLN A 128 -24.77 48.40 -7.04
C GLN A 128 -24.03 49.70 -7.24
N VAL A 129 -23.58 49.95 -8.47
CA VAL A 129 -23.07 51.25 -8.92
C VAL A 129 -24.16 51.92 -9.74
N ILE A 130 -24.74 52.98 -9.19
CA ILE A 130 -25.89 53.68 -9.74
C ILE A 130 -25.44 55.05 -10.22
N VAL A 131 -25.59 55.33 -11.52
CA VAL A 131 -25.29 56.63 -12.11
C VAL A 131 -26.60 57.33 -12.45
N GLU A 132 -26.84 58.50 -11.87
CA GLU A 132 -28.10 59.24 -11.93
C GLU A 132 -27.85 60.64 -12.49
N ALA A 133 -28.64 61.07 -13.48
CA ALA A 133 -28.64 62.44 -13.97
C ALA A 133 -29.59 63.32 -13.14
N ASP A 134 -29.23 64.59 -12.94
CA ASP A 134 -30.05 65.55 -12.20
C ASP A 134 -31.37 65.89 -12.94
N ARG A 135 -32.31 66.52 -12.23
CA ARG A 135 -33.62 66.98 -12.75
C ARG A 135 -33.54 67.68 -14.12
N ARG A 136 -32.50 68.49 -14.31
CA ARG A 136 -32.22 69.25 -15.54
C ARG A 136 -30.81 68.94 -16.10
N GLY A 137 -30.21 67.83 -15.69
CA GLY A 137 -28.85 67.43 -16.06
C GLY A 137 -28.83 66.41 -17.20
N GLN A 138 -27.67 66.28 -17.82
CA GLN A 138 -27.31 65.18 -18.71
C GLN A 138 -25.99 64.59 -18.22
N VAL A 139 -25.86 63.28 -18.26
CA VAL A 139 -24.62 62.57 -17.89
C VAL A 139 -24.14 61.76 -19.08
N VAL A 140 -22.83 61.80 -19.32
CA VAL A 140 -22.14 60.99 -20.32
C VAL A 140 -21.23 60.02 -19.58
N PHE A 141 -21.43 58.73 -19.80
CA PHE A 141 -20.70 57.64 -19.16
C PHE A 141 -19.93 56.82 -20.19
N TYR A 142 -18.62 56.65 -20.00
CA TYR A 142 -17.73 55.96 -20.94
C TYR A 142 -17.29 54.57 -20.48
N GLY A 143 -17.35 54.29 -19.17
CA GLY A 143 -16.94 53.00 -18.66
C GLY A 143 -16.80 52.95 -17.14
N LEU A 144 -16.74 51.74 -16.62
CA LEU A 144 -16.67 51.42 -15.20
C LEU A 144 -15.78 50.19 -15.01
N THR A 145 -14.77 50.31 -14.17
CA THR A 145 -13.98 49.19 -13.68
C THR A 145 -14.23 49.04 -12.19
N VAL A 146 -14.66 47.87 -11.74
CA VAL A 146 -14.82 47.53 -10.32
C VAL A 146 -13.78 46.47 -9.97
N ARG A 147 -13.00 46.72 -8.93
CA ARG A 147 -12.08 45.76 -8.31
C ARG A 147 -12.52 45.51 -6.89
N ALA A 148 -12.68 44.26 -6.50
CA ALA A 148 -12.96 43.88 -5.12
C ALA A 148 -11.90 42.88 -4.64
N THR A 149 -11.27 43.16 -3.51
CA THR A 149 -10.21 42.34 -2.91
C THR A 149 -10.64 41.78 -1.56
N GLN A 150 -10.37 40.50 -1.30
CA GLN A 150 -10.54 39.95 0.04
C GLN A 150 -9.44 40.49 0.97
N ARG A 151 -9.78 40.60 2.25
CA ARG A 151 -8.81 40.80 3.33
C ARG A 151 -8.57 39.46 3.99
N ASP A 152 -7.39 39.31 4.58
CA ASP A 152 -6.96 38.17 5.38
C ASP A 152 -6.25 38.82 6.58
N GLU A 153 -7.03 39.17 7.62
CA GLU A 153 -6.51 39.95 8.76
C GLU A 153 -5.63 39.11 9.70
N ASP A 154 -5.89 37.81 9.81
CA ASP A 154 -5.15 36.90 10.67
C ASP A 154 -3.99 36.18 9.96
N GLY A 155 -3.88 36.33 8.64
CA GLY A 155 -2.76 35.90 7.83
C GLY A 155 -2.73 34.38 7.62
N ASP A 156 -3.89 33.72 7.69
CA ASP A 156 -4.01 32.28 7.59
C ASP A 156 -4.07 31.77 6.13
N GLY A 157 -4.10 32.70 5.16
CA GLY A 157 -4.18 32.43 3.73
C GLY A 157 -5.61 32.18 3.23
N ILE A 158 -6.63 32.48 4.04
CA ILE A 158 -8.05 32.36 3.73
C ILE A 158 -8.67 33.74 3.93
N GLY A 159 -9.25 34.33 2.88
CA GLY A 159 -9.81 35.65 3.06
C GLY A 159 -11.07 35.65 3.94
N ASP A 160 -11.21 36.64 4.81
CA ASP A 160 -12.29 36.82 5.78
C ASP A 160 -13.70 36.69 5.15
N GLY A 161 -13.83 37.10 3.89
CA GLY A 161 -15.09 37.00 3.14
C GLY A 161 -15.50 35.53 2.95
N THR A 162 -14.53 34.66 2.68
CA THR A 162 -14.70 33.21 2.56
C THR A 162 -15.08 32.61 3.91
N GLU A 163 -14.44 33.02 5.00
CA GLU A 163 -14.83 32.56 6.35
C GLU A 163 -16.29 32.90 6.69
N ARG A 164 -16.72 34.12 6.34
CA ARG A 164 -18.11 34.57 6.56
C ARG A 164 -19.12 33.76 5.74
N LEU A 165 -18.72 33.14 4.62
CA LEU A 165 -19.59 32.19 3.89
C LEU A 165 -19.93 30.96 4.73
N LEU A 166 -19.08 30.57 5.69
CA LEU A 166 -19.36 29.47 6.63
C LEU A 166 -20.34 29.88 7.74
N HIS A 167 -20.90 31.09 7.69
CA HIS A 167 -21.74 31.68 8.72
C HIS A 167 -21.06 31.79 10.08
N ALA A 168 -19.73 31.92 10.09
CA ALA A 168 -18.93 32.24 11.26
C ALA A 168 -18.43 33.69 11.16
N PRO A 169 -18.18 34.39 12.28
CA PRO A 169 -17.44 35.65 12.25
C PRO A 169 -16.01 35.43 11.74
N ALA A 170 -15.43 36.45 11.10
CA ALA A 170 -14.05 36.37 10.64
C ALA A 170 -13.07 36.17 11.81
N ASN A 171 -11.95 35.49 11.56
CA ASN A 171 -10.87 35.18 12.51
C ASN A 171 -11.32 34.30 13.70
N THR A 172 -12.48 33.65 13.62
CA THR A 172 -12.99 32.75 14.67
C THR A 172 -12.77 31.29 14.37
N LEU A 173 -12.63 30.96 13.09
CA LEU A 173 -12.27 29.63 12.65
C LEU A 173 -10.75 29.53 12.60
N LYS A 174 -10.23 28.34 12.80
CA LYS A 174 -8.81 28.06 12.57
C LYS A 174 -8.72 26.96 11.53
N PRO A 175 -7.82 27.09 10.55
CA PRO A 175 -7.53 26.00 9.63
C PRO A 175 -7.25 24.73 10.40
N LEU A 176 -7.85 23.62 9.97
CA LEU A 176 -7.48 22.31 10.49
C LEU A 176 -6.00 22.09 10.16
N GLN A 177 -5.18 21.99 11.21
CA GLN A 177 -3.76 21.74 11.05
C GLN A 177 -3.55 20.32 10.55
N TYR A 178 -3.27 20.18 9.25
CA TYR A 178 -2.63 18.98 8.76
C TYR A 178 -1.21 18.99 9.28
N ARG A 179 -0.81 17.93 9.99
CA ARG A 179 0.53 17.79 10.53
C ARG A 179 1.53 17.77 9.37
N THR A 180 2.13 18.91 9.06
CA THR A 180 3.29 18.95 8.17
C THR A 180 4.43 18.34 8.94
N VAL A 181 4.85 17.14 8.52
CA VAL A 181 5.94 16.40 9.13
C VAL A 181 7.26 17.07 8.72
N VAL A 182 7.59 18.18 9.35
CA VAL A 182 8.86 18.87 9.13
C VAL A 182 9.81 18.49 10.26
N GLY A 183 10.89 17.77 9.92
CA GLY A 183 11.97 17.44 10.85
C GLY A 183 11.85 16.11 11.61
N GLU A 184 10.76 15.35 11.45
CA GLU A 184 10.68 13.98 11.98
C GLU A 184 11.17 12.95 10.93
N PRO A 185 11.90 11.89 11.34
CA PRO A 185 12.36 10.87 10.41
C PRO A 185 11.18 10.07 9.85
N VAL A 186 10.83 10.33 8.59
CA VAL A 186 9.81 9.57 7.85
C VAL A 186 10.45 8.33 7.24
N LYS A 187 9.86 7.15 7.50
CA LYS A 187 10.19 5.91 6.79
C LYS A 187 9.31 5.79 5.55
N THR A 188 9.82 5.23 4.46
CA THR A 188 9.04 5.07 3.22
C THR A 188 8.88 3.59 2.89
N VAL A 189 7.65 3.18 2.56
CA VAL A 189 7.41 1.85 1.99
C VAL A 189 7.87 1.84 0.53
N GLN A 190 8.81 0.97 0.20
CA GLN A 190 9.21 0.73 -1.19
C GLN A 190 8.17 -0.16 -1.88
N SER A 191 7.63 0.30 -3.01
CA SER A 191 6.63 -0.45 -3.79
C SER A 191 7.18 -1.78 -4.31
N GLY A 192 8.44 -1.82 -4.75
CA GLY A 192 9.12 -3.05 -5.16
C GLY A 192 9.18 -4.11 -4.05
N LEU A 193 9.34 -3.70 -2.78
CA LEU A 193 9.40 -4.62 -1.65
C LEU A 193 8.06 -5.34 -1.44
N VAL A 194 6.95 -4.60 -1.40
CA VAL A 194 5.61 -5.18 -1.16
C VAL A 194 5.11 -6.02 -2.34
N GLN A 195 5.63 -5.75 -3.55
CA GLN A 195 5.29 -6.50 -4.76
C GLN A 195 6.28 -7.63 -5.08
N THR A 196 7.31 -7.85 -4.24
CA THR A 196 8.26 -8.94 -4.48
C THR A 196 7.52 -10.29 -4.41
N PRO A 197 7.64 -11.15 -5.44
CA PRO A 197 7.14 -12.52 -5.36
C PRO A 197 7.84 -13.31 -4.26
N VAL A 198 7.05 -13.97 -3.43
CA VAL A 198 7.53 -14.82 -2.34
C VAL A 198 7.20 -16.29 -2.61
N LEU A 199 8.06 -17.19 -2.18
CA LEU A 199 7.94 -18.62 -2.44
C LEU A 199 7.03 -19.28 -1.39
N PHE A 200 5.87 -19.77 -1.81
CA PHE A 200 4.99 -20.56 -0.94
C PHE A 200 4.11 -21.53 -1.73
N GLY A 201 3.80 -22.68 -1.14
CA GLY A 201 3.01 -23.71 -1.81
C GLY A 201 3.66 -24.22 -3.10
N GLY A 202 5.00 -24.16 -3.16
CA GLY A 202 5.78 -24.50 -4.34
C GLY A 202 5.66 -23.51 -5.48
N GLU A 203 5.22 -22.27 -5.27
CA GLU A 203 5.10 -21.25 -6.33
C GLU A 203 5.53 -19.87 -5.84
N TYR A 204 6.11 -19.06 -6.73
CA TYR A 204 6.35 -17.65 -6.46
C TYR A 204 5.09 -16.84 -6.73
N GLN A 205 4.61 -16.13 -5.72
CA GLN A 205 3.38 -15.35 -5.79
C GLN A 205 3.53 -14.04 -5.02
N GLN A 206 2.86 -13.00 -5.48
CA GLN A 206 2.80 -11.73 -4.75
C GLN A 206 1.83 -11.84 -3.57
N ASP A 207 2.22 -11.31 -2.41
CA ASP A 207 1.34 -11.13 -1.26
C ASP A 207 1.57 -9.78 -0.58
N PRO A 208 1.04 -8.68 -1.17
CA PRO A 208 1.30 -7.33 -0.69
C PRO A 208 0.88 -7.10 0.75
N PHE A 209 -0.20 -7.75 1.21
CA PHE A 209 -0.65 -7.61 2.59
C PHE A 209 0.36 -8.19 3.56
N SER A 210 0.73 -9.45 3.34
CA SER A 210 1.61 -10.16 4.27
C SER A 210 3.00 -9.51 4.30
N MET A 211 3.49 -9.04 3.15
CA MET A 211 4.75 -8.29 3.06
C MET A 211 4.68 -6.93 3.76
N ALA A 212 3.65 -6.13 3.49
CA ALA A 212 3.47 -4.82 4.15
C ALA A 212 3.25 -4.97 5.66
N PHE A 213 2.55 -6.02 6.10
CA PHE A 213 2.38 -6.35 7.52
C PHE A 213 3.71 -6.71 8.17
N LEU A 214 4.51 -7.57 7.53
CA LEU A 214 5.82 -7.98 8.03
C LEU A 214 6.77 -6.79 8.16
N TYR A 215 6.81 -5.94 7.12
CA TYR A 215 7.58 -4.70 7.11
C TYR A 215 7.16 -3.76 8.25
N SER A 216 5.85 -3.52 8.38
CA SER A 216 5.28 -2.70 9.44
C SER A 216 5.62 -3.25 10.84
N SER A 217 5.50 -4.56 11.05
CA SER A 217 5.89 -5.18 12.31
C SER A 217 7.39 -5.03 12.58
N ALA A 218 8.24 -5.14 11.56
CA ALA A 218 9.69 -5.01 11.72
C ALA A 218 10.09 -3.58 12.11
N LEU A 219 9.43 -2.57 11.54
CA LEU A 219 9.63 -1.18 11.92
C LEU A 219 9.20 -0.91 13.38
N VAL A 220 8.07 -1.46 13.81
CA VAL A 220 7.63 -1.38 15.22
C VAL A 220 8.57 -2.16 16.14
N GLY A 221 9.10 -3.29 15.70
CA GLY A 221 10.07 -4.09 16.46
C GLY A 221 11.39 -3.37 16.71
N GLN A 222 11.76 -2.43 15.83
CA GLN A 222 12.97 -1.58 15.97
C GLN A 222 12.73 -0.33 16.80
N SER A 223 11.50 0.20 16.83
CA SER A 223 11.22 1.45 17.54
C SER A 223 11.33 1.29 19.05
N ARG A 224 11.70 2.36 19.77
CA ARG A 224 11.78 2.36 21.24
C ARG A 224 10.39 2.32 21.86
N GLU A 225 10.21 1.51 22.90
CA GLU A 225 8.96 1.47 23.67
C GLU A 225 8.64 2.87 24.23
N GLY A 226 7.39 3.32 24.07
CA GLY A 226 6.93 4.64 24.55
C GLY A 226 7.38 5.84 23.71
N GLY A 227 7.96 5.62 22.52
CA GLY A 227 8.30 6.69 21.57
C GLY A 227 7.08 7.30 20.88
N GLN A 228 7.31 8.42 20.17
CA GLN A 228 6.32 9.02 19.27
C GLN A 228 5.86 8.00 18.20
N PRO A 229 4.62 8.13 17.66
CA PRO A 229 4.19 7.32 16.54
C PRO A 229 5.19 7.36 15.38
N LEU A 230 5.47 6.21 14.80
CA LEU A 230 6.30 6.09 13.61
C LEU A 230 5.52 6.59 12.39
N LEU A 231 6.09 7.58 11.72
CA LEU A 231 5.54 8.11 10.47
C LEU A 231 6.01 7.26 9.30
N LEU A 232 5.04 6.69 8.58
CA LEU A 232 5.29 5.81 7.44
C LEU A 232 4.70 6.41 6.16
N ALA A 233 5.57 6.93 5.31
CA ALA A 233 5.22 7.39 3.97
C ALA A 233 4.81 6.22 3.07
N ILE A 234 3.59 6.30 2.52
CA ILE A 234 3.07 5.39 1.50
C ILE A 234 2.61 6.25 0.33
N ASP A 235 3.41 6.31 -0.73
CA ASP A 235 3.12 7.13 -1.91
C ASP A 235 1.98 6.49 -2.73
N PRO A 236 0.84 7.19 -2.90
CA PRO A 236 -0.30 6.69 -3.69
C PRO A 236 -0.04 6.63 -5.20
N MET A 237 1.07 7.20 -5.68
CA MET A 237 1.40 7.31 -7.10
C MET A 237 2.71 6.63 -7.50
N LEU A 238 3.37 5.93 -6.58
CA LEU A 238 4.61 5.23 -6.84
C LEU A 238 4.39 4.02 -7.78
N ASP A 239 5.20 3.91 -8.83
CA ASP A 239 5.18 2.81 -9.81
C ASP A 239 3.83 2.58 -10.51
N VAL A 240 2.99 3.61 -10.64
CA VAL A 240 1.70 3.48 -11.34
C VAL A 240 1.93 3.25 -12.84
N ASP A 241 1.58 2.06 -13.32
CA ASP A 241 1.39 1.80 -14.74
C ASP A 241 -0.05 2.19 -15.13
N ALA A 242 -0.20 3.13 -16.07
CA ALA A 242 -1.50 3.57 -16.59
C ALA A 242 -2.33 2.42 -17.19
N LYS A 243 -1.70 1.30 -17.58
CA LYS A 243 -2.38 0.09 -18.07
C LYS A 243 -2.98 -0.77 -16.97
N ASP A 244 -2.62 -0.55 -15.70
CA ASP A 244 -3.01 -1.44 -14.59
C ASP A 244 -3.40 -0.70 -13.30
N LEU A 245 -4.22 0.34 -13.45
CA LEU A 245 -4.69 1.17 -12.33
C LEU A 245 -5.44 0.36 -11.25
N ARG A 246 -6.17 -0.70 -11.63
CA ARG A 246 -6.92 -1.53 -10.67
C ARG A 246 -6.00 -2.34 -9.76
N GLU A 247 -4.95 -2.94 -10.31
CA GLU A 247 -3.99 -3.69 -9.50
C GLU A 247 -3.21 -2.74 -8.59
N HIS A 248 -2.76 -1.60 -9.13
CA HIS A 248 -2.10 -0.59 -8.32
C HIS A 248 -3.00 -0.15 -7.16
N GLN A 249 -4.27 0.20 -7.42
CA GLN A 249 -5.23 0.56 -6.37
C GLN A 249 -5.34 -0.53 -5.30
N ARG A 250 -5.46 -1.80 -5.70
CA ARG A 250 -5.55 -2.93 -4.78
C ARG A 250 -4.31 -3.05 -3.91
N THR A 251 -3.12 -2.96 -4.50
CA THR A 251 -1.84 -3.03 -3.80
C THR A 251 -1.68 -1.86 -2.83
N TYR A 252 -1.95 -0.63 -3.26
CA TYR A 252 -1.89 0.56 -2.41
C TYR A 252 -2.84 0.45 -1.20
N PHE A 253 -4.10 0.09 -1.43
CA PHE A 253 -5.08 -0.11 -0.36
C PHE A 253 -4.67 -1.20 0.62
N THR A 254 -4.10 -2.28 0.10
CA THR A 254 -3.61 -3.39 0.90
C THR A 254 -2.45 -2.97 1.80
N THR A 255 -1.48 -2.24 1.26
CA THR A 255 -0.33 -1.70 2.00
C THR A 255 -0.78 -0.73 3.09
N LEU A 256 -1.70 0.18 2.76
CA LEU A 256 -2.26 1.16 3.69
C LEU A 256 -2.98 0.48 4.86
N VAL A 257 -3.84 -0.49 4.57
CA VAL A 257 -4.58 -1.26 5.58
C VAL A 257 -3.64 -2.10 6.45
N ALA A 258 -2.59 -2.70 5.87
CA ALA A 258 -1.58 -3.45 6.64
C ALA A 258 -0.82 -2.54 7.63
N ALA A 259 -0.42 -1.34 7.21
CA ALA A 259 0.22 -0.36 8.10
C ALA A 259 -0.70 0.07 9.25
N LEU A 260 -1.99 0.28 8.96
CA LEU A 260 -2.99 0.62 9.98
C LEU A 260 -3.24 -0.50 11.00
N MET A 261 -2.74 -1.72 10.79
CA MET A 261 -2.81 -2.80 11.80
C MET A 261 -1.99 -2.50 13.06
N PHE A 262 -1.00 -1.60 12.98
CA PHE A 262 -0.03 -1.35 14.06
C PHE A 262 -0.25 0.03 14.70
N PRO A 263 -0.80 0.15 15.93
CA PRO A 263 -1.12 1.44 16.55
C PRO A 263 0.05 2.44 16.58
N GLN A 264 1.27 1.92 16.64
CA GLN A 264 2.51 2.69 16.67
C GLN A 264 2.82 3.35 15.33
N ILE A 265 2.18 2.93 14.24
CA ILE A 265 2.37 3.49 12.90
C ILE A 265 1.23 4.47 12.60
N GLN A 266 1.63 5.63 12.09
CA GLN A 266 0.79 6.62 11.45
C GLN A 266 1.20 6.71 9.98
N PRO A 267 0.40 6.14 9.05
CA PRO A 267 0.61 6.34 7.63
C PRO A 267 0.53 7.82 7.27
N VAL A 268 1.51 8.28 6.50
CA VAL A 268 1.54 9.61 5.89
C VAL A 268 1.44 9.38 4.40
N ALA A 269 0.42 9.91 3.76
CA ALA A 269 0.32 9.84 2.31
C ALA A 269 0.77 11.18 1.72
N MET A 270 1.59 11.09 0.68
CA MET A 270 2.02 12.27 -0.07
C MET A 270 0.88 12.66 -1.01
N VAL A 271 0.26 13.82 -0.77
CA VAL A 271 -0.91 14.29 -1.54
C VAL A 271 -0.46 15.18 -2.71
N GLU A 272 0.74 15.76 -2.64
CA GLU A 272 1.32 16.60 -3.69
C GLU A 272 1.38 15.89 -5.06
N PRO A 273 1.77 14.60 -5.16
CA PRO A 273 1.70 13.86 -6.43
C PRO A 273 0.28 13.82 -7.03
N LEU A 274 -0.77 13.83 -6.21
CA LEU A 274 -2.16 13.79 -6.67
C LEU A 274 -2.66 15.14 -7.18
N LEU A 275 -2.09 16.26 -6.71
CA LEU A 275 -2.57 17.62 -7.03
C LEU A 275 -2.24 18.06 -8.47
N GLY A 276 -1.18 17.53 -9.08
CA GLY A 276 -0.67 17.96 -10.39
C GLY A 276 -0.82 16.94 -11.54
N GLN A 277 -1.44 15.78 -11.29
CA GLN A 277 -1.40 14.64 -12.22
C GLN A 277 -2.74 14.34 -12.93
N THR A 278 -3.69 15.28 -12.93
CA THR A 278 -4.98 15.12 -13.63
C THR A 278 -4.84 15.00 -15.15
N SER A 279 -3.70 15.39 -15.71
CA SER A 279 -3.34 15.19 -17.12
C SER A 279 -2.77 13.80 -17.42
N VAL A 280 -2.33 13.06 -16.38
CA VAL A 280 -1.64 11.76 -16.50
C VAL A 280 -2.57 10.61 -16.12
N PHE A 281 -3.37 10.78 -15.06
CA PHE A 281 -4.27 9.75 -14.54
C PHE A 281 -5.74 10.17 -14.60
N PRO A 282 -6.68 9.22 -14.78
CA PRO A 282 -8.10 9.53 -14.79
C PRO A 282 -8.53 10.24 -13.50
N PRO A 283 -9.35 11.31 -13.57
CA PRO A 283 -9.81 12.03 -12.38
C PRO A 283 -10.49 11.14 -11.34
N GLU A 284 -11.24 10.13 -11.79
CA GLU A 284 -11.90 9.16 -10.89
C GLU A 284 -10.92 8.32 -10.08
N TYR A 285 -9.79 7.97 -10.69
CA TYR A 285 -8.74 7.23 -10.01
C TYR A 285 -8.10 8.07 -8.90
N ILE A 286 -7.83 9.35 -9.19
CA ILE A 286 -7.33 10.32 -8.20
C ILE A 286 -8.33 10.50 -7.05
N ALA A 287 -9.63 10.60 -7.35
CA ALA A 287 -10.68 10.72 -6.35
C ALA A 287 -10.71 9.54 -5.36
N VAL A 288 -10.51 8.32 -5.86
CA VAL A 288 -10.42 7.09 -5.08
C VAL A 288 -9.18 7.09 -4.17
N MET A 289 -8.01 7.45 -4.70
CA MET A 289 -6.78 7.56 -3.91
C MET A 289 -6.92 8.60 -2.80
N LEU A 290 -7.45 9.79 -3.11
CA LEU A 290 -7.71 10.85 -2.12
C LEU A 290 -8.64 10.38 -0.99
N SER A 291 -9.71 9.63 -1.32
CA SER A 291 -10.61 9.09 -0.31
C SER A 291 -9.88 8.16 0.67
N ALA A 292 -9.04 7.26 0.16
CA ALA A 292 -8.25 6.34 0.97
C ALA A 292 -7.23 7.07 1.84
N VAL A 293 -6.56 8.09 1.30
CA VAL A 293 -5.62 8.95 2.04
C VAL A 293 -6.32 9.63 3.22
N ARG A 294 -7.43 10.33 2.96
CA ARG A 294 -8.18 11.03 4.02
C ARG A 294 -8.70 10.09 5.10
N ALA A 295 -9.11 8.88 4.70
CA ALA A 295 -9.56 7.87 5.63
C ALA A 295 -8.41 7.36 6.52
N ALA A 296 -7.21 7.15 5.96
CA ALA A 296 -6.05 6.70 6.74
C ALA A 296 -5.51 7.78 7.67
N GLU A 297 -5.51 9.04 7.24
CA GLU A 297 -5.20 10.19 8.11
C GLU A 297 -6.16 10.22 9.30
N ALA A 298 -7.47 10.18 9.05
CA ALA A 298 -8.49 10.20 10.10
C ALA A 298 -8.44 8.96 11.01
N ALA A 299 -8.08 7.79 10.47
CA ALA A 299 -7.88 6.57 11.26
C ALA A 299 -6.66 6.66 12.17
N SER A 300 -5.67 7.50 11.84
CA SER A 300 -4.43 7.65 12.62
C SER A 300 -4.57 8.62 13.80
N GLU A 301 -5.59 9.48 13.81
CA GLU A 301 -5.87 10.41 14.91
C GLU A 301 -6.48 9.74 16.15
N GLY A 302 -7.00 8.51 16.01
CA GLY A 302 -7.63 7.77 17.10
C GLY A 302 -6.64 7.31 18.19
N ALA A 303 -7.00 7.55 19.46
CA ALA A 303 -6.20 7.06 20.59
C ALA A 303 -6.37 5.54 20.78
N GLY A 304 -5.26 4.80 20.66
CA GLY A 304 -5.19 3.36 20.87
C GLY A 304 -5.72 2.54 19.69
N ALA A 305 -5.20 1.30 19.57
CA ALA A 305 -5.76 0.33 18.64
C ALA A 305 -6.00 -1.01 19.33
N THR A 306 -7.08 -1.67 18.94
CA THR A 306 -7.34 -3.07 19.30
C THR A 306 -7.27 -3.92 18.05
N LEU A 307 -6.50 -5.01 18.13
CA LEU A 307 -6.35 -5.97 17.05
C LEU A 307 -7.24 -7.18 17.33
N ASP A 308 -8.05 -7.56 16.35
CA ASP A 308 -8.77 -8.84 16.34
C ASP A 308 -8.20 -9.71 15.22
N ALA A 309 -7.42 -10.71 15.63
CA ALA A 309 -6.69 -11.64 14.77
C ALA A 309 -6.68 -13.05 15.40
N GLY A 310 -5.81 -13.92 14.90
CA GLY A 310 -5.52 -15.23 15.45
C GLY A 310 -4.75 -15.16 16.78
N VAL A 311 -4.07 -16.25 17.13
CA VAL A 311 -3.27 -16.34 18.36
C VAL A 311 -2.16 -15.28 18.38
N GLU A 312 -2.11 -14.48 19.44
CA GLU A 312 -1.03 -13.52 19.69
C GLU A 312 0.12 -14.17 20.49
N GLY A 313 1.27 -13.48 20.54
CA GLY A 313 2.42 -13.90 21.34
C GLY A 313 3.42 -14.81 20.61
N ILE A 314 3.30 -14.92 19.28
CA ILE A 314 4.34 -15.51 18.43
C ILE A 314 5.19 -14.35 17.89
N GLY A 315 6.50 -14.44 18.09
CA GLY A 315 7.47 -13.51 17.53
C GLY A 315 8.47 -14.19 16.62
N MET A 316 9.20 -13.42 15.83
CA MET A 316 10.30 -13.89 15.00
C MET A 316 11.49 -12.93 15.10
N LEU A 317 12.68 -13.49 15.30
CA LEU A 317 13.92 -12.71 15.30
C LEU A 317 14.27 -12.27 13.89
N VAL A 318 14.73 -11.02 13.78
CA VAL A 318 15.14 -10.40 12.52
C VAL A 318 16.46 -9.66 12.64
N PRO A 319 17.19 -9.52 11.52
CA PRO A 319 18.38 -8.67 11.49
C PRO A 319 18.00 -7.19 11.59
N ASP A 320 18.95 -6.36 12.04
CA ASP A 320 18.71 -4.93 12.31
C ASP A 320 18.64 -4.06 11.06
N SER A 321 19.01 -4.55 9.86
CA SER A 321 19.08 -3.73 8.63
C SER A 321 18.68 -4.44 7.33
N ILE A 322 18.66 -5.77 7.31
CA ILE A 322 18.75 -6.57 6.07
C ILE A 322 17.41 -6.74 5.36
N LEU A 323 16.27 -6.67 6.06
CA LEU A 323 14.95 -6.96 5.46
C LEU A 323 14.40 -5.85 4.55
N TRP A 324 15.11 -4.74 4.36
CA TRP A 324 14.56 -3.52 3.77
C TRP A 324 15.38 -2.93 2.63
N ASP A 325 16.46 -3.59 2.25
CA ASP A 325 17.29 -3.20 1.11
C ASP A 325 16.89 -4.02 -0.13
N ASP A 326 16.70 -3.37 -1.27
CA ASP A 326 16.08 -3.96 -2.47
C ASP A 326 17.05 -4.83 -3.31
N GLY A 327 18.26 -5.06 -2.81
CA GLY A 327 19.25 -5.94 -3.45
C GLY A 327 19.74 -5.45 -4.81
N SER A 328 19.54 -4.16 -5.14
CA SER A 328 19.75 -3.55 -6.46
C SER A 328 21.19 -3.58 -7.02
N ASP A 329 22.17 -4.08 -6.26
CA ASP A 329 23.59 -4.02 -6.66
C ASP A 329 24.13 -5.28 -7.36
N GLY A 330 23.30 -6.30 -7.62
CA GLY A 330 23.64 -7.45 -8.50
C GLY A 330 24.89 -8.27 -8.13
N SER A 331 25.43 -8.12 -6.90
CA SER A 331 26.66 -8.77 -6.43
C SER A 331 26.41 -10.13 -5.76
N ASP A 332 27.45 -10.91 -5.47
CA ASP A 332 27.37 -12.17 -4.68
C ASP A 332 26.68 -11.99 -3.31
N ARG A 333 26.71 -10.76 -2.76
CA ARG A 333 25.93 -10.38 -1.58
C ARG A 333 24.42 -10.41 -1.83
N SER A 334 23.96 -10.07 -3.04
CA SER A 334 22.55 -10.08 -3.45
C SER A 334 21.98 -11.51 -3.48
N ALA A 335 22.72 -12.50 -3.99
CA ALA A 335 22.28 -13.90 -4.00
C ALA A 335 22.17 -14.53 -2.59
N LYS A 336 23.09 -14.16 -1.68
CA LYS A 336 23.05 -14.59 -0.27
C LYS A 336 21.93 -13.90 0.51
N LEU A 337 21.69 -12.63 0.20
CA LEU A 337 20.58 -11.83 0.73
C LEU A 337 19.22 -12.40 0.30
N ASP A 338 19.09 -12.80 -0.97
CA ASP A 338 17.88 -13.42 -1.52
C ASP A 338 17.50 -14.71 -0.78
N ASN A 339 18.45 -15.64 -0.60
CA ASN A 339 18.19 -16.90 0.09
C ASN A 339 17.79 -16.68 1.56
N SER A 340 18.49 -15.77 2.24
CA SER A 340 18.22 -15.45 3.65
C SER A 340 16.83 -14.83 3.85
N ARG A 341 16.40 -14.00 2.88
CA ARG A 341 15.05 -13.43 2.86
C ARG A 341 13.99 -14.49 2.62
N LEU A 342 14.21 -15.40 1.67
CA LEU A 342 13.28 -16.50 1.37
C LEU A 342 13.03 -17.41 2.58
N ASP A 343 14.07 -17.69 3.38
CA ASP A 343 13.93 -18.49 4.61
C ASP A 343 13.02 -17.80 5.64
N ILE A 344 13.18 -16.49 5.85
CA ILE A 344 12.33 -15.73 6.78
C ILE A 344 10.89 -15.68 6.26
N GLU A 345 10.70 -15.34 4.98
CA GLU A 345 9.38 -15.17 4.37
C GLU A 345 8.60 -16.49 4.34
N ALA A 346 9.26 -17.60 3.98
CA ALA A 346 8.66 -18.94 3.94
C ALA A 346 8.13 -19.41 5.30
N LEU A 347 8.67 -18.88 6.41
CA LEU A 347 8.20 -19.18 7.77
C LEU A 347 7.21 -18.13 8.29
N ALA A 348 7.40 -16.86 7.96
CA ALA A 348 6.58 -15.76 8.47
C ALA A 348 5.21 -15.66 7.79
N LEU A 349 5.19 -15.66 6.45
CA LEU A 349 3.99 -15.39 5.66
C LEU A 349 2.88 -16.43 5.88
N PRO A 350 3.15 -17.75 6.02
CA PRO A 350 2.11 -18.72 6.37
C PRO A 350 1.29 -18.35 7.61
N LEU A 351 1.95 -17.78 8.64
CA LEU A 351 1.27 -17.38 9.87
C LEU A 351 0.38 -16.18 9.61
N ILE A 352 0.90 -15.16 8.93
CA ILE A 352 0.13 -13.96 8.57
C ILE A 352 -1.06 -14.34 7.67
N ARG A 353 -0.87 -15.21 6.67
CA ARG A 353 -1.95 -15.70 5.80
C ARG A 353 -3.01 -16.51 6.57
N ALA A 354 -2.66 -17.15 7.68
CA ALA A 354 -3.62 -17.76 8.62
C ALA A 354 -4.26 -16.77 9.61
N GLY A 355 -3.99 -15.47 9.46
CA GLY A 355 -4.46 -14.40 10.32
C GLY A 355 -3.79 -14.35 11.67
N ILE A 356 -2.61 -14.94 11.84
CA ILE A 356 -1.84 -14.92 13.09
C ILE A 356 -0.91 -13.69 13.04
N PRO A 357 -1.04 -12.74 13.98
CA PRO A 357 -0.17 -11.57 14.03
C PRO A 357 1.23 -11.98 14.50
N LEU A 358 2.20 -11.88 13.60
CA LEU A 358 3.61 -12.16 13.90
C LEU A 358 4.31 -10.89 14.36
N ARG A 359 4.95 -10.94 15.53
CA ARG A 359 5.78 -9.83 16.04
C ARG A 359 7.23 -10.00 15.60
N MET A 360 7.71 -9.10 14.76
CA MET A 360 9.12 -9.05 14.37
C MET A 360 9.94 -8.39 15.50
N VAL A 361 11.02 -9.02 15.93
CA VAL A 361 11.88 -8.56 17.03
C VAL A 361 13.31 -8.42 16.54
N ALA A 362 13.80 -7.19 16.49
CA ALA A 362 15.19 -6.89 16.14
C ALA A 362 16.13 -7.48 17.21
N LEU A 363 17.20 -8.13 16.78
CA LEU A 363 18.09 -8.86 17.67
C LEU A 363 18.80 -7.93 18.67
N SER A 364 19.23 -6.76 18.21
CA SER A 364 19.83 -5.72 19.05
C SER A 364 18.93 -5.25 20.19
N ASN A 365 17.61 -5.36 20.00
CA ASN A 365 16.62 -4.95 20.99
C ASN A 365 16.36 -6.02 22.06
N LEU A 366 16.84 -7.26 21.92
CA LEU A 366 16.57 -8.32 22.90
C LEU A 366 17.00 -7.98 24.33
N SER A 367 18.06 -7.20 24.47
CA SER A 367 18.60 -6.78 25.76
C SER A 367 17.76 -5.69 26.43
N GLU A 368 16.86 -5.03 25.70
CA GLU A 368 16.02 -3.98 26.26
C GLU A 368 14.90 -4.57 27.15
N PRO A 369 14.52 -3.89 28.24
CA PRO A 369 13.46 -4.35 29.12
C PRO A 369 12.13 -4.57 28.37
N ASN A 370 11.37 -5.58 28.79
CA ASN A 370 10.00 -5.89 28.32
C ASN A 370 9.82 -6.26 26.84
N ARG A 371 10.85 -6.26 26.00
CA ARG A 371 10.70 -6.56 24.56
C ARG A 371 10.02 -7.89 24.24
N LEU A 372 10.32 -8.92 25.03
CA LEU A 372 9.73 -10.26 24.90
C LEU A 372 8.55 -10.51 25.86
N ARG A 373 8.04 -9.48 26.56
CA ARG A 373 7.02 -9.64 27.62
C ARG A 373 5.75 -10.35 27.13
N ASP A 374 5.28 -10.00 25.94
CA ASP A 374 4.07 -10.60 25.35
C ASP A 374 4.39 -11.74 24.38
N VAL A 375 5.67 -12.07 24.20
CA VAL A 375 6.11 -13.19 23.36
C VAL A 375 6.21 -14.45 24.22
N ARG A 376 5.63 -15.54 23.74
CA ARG A 376 5.66 -16.88 24.37
C ARG A 376 6.40 -17.89 23.50
N LEU A 377 6.27 -17.76 22.18
CA LEU A 377 7.00 -18.53 21.19
C LEU A 377 7.80 -17.57 20.30
N LEU A 378 9.10 -17.79 20.18
CA LEU A 378 9.99 -17.00 19.35
C LEU A 378 10.59 -17.91 18.26
N LEU A 379 10.44 -17.51 17.00
CA LEU A 379 11.04 -18.15 15.84
C LEU A 379 12.44 -17.58 15.61
N TRP A 380 13.41 -18.43 15.34
CA TRP A 380 14.77 -18.00 15.05
C TRP A 380 15.40 -18.81 13.91
N THR A 381 15.91 -18.09 12.92
CA THR A 381 16.69 -18.63 11.79
C THR A 381 18.15 -18.20 11.94
N PRO A 382 19.00 -18.97 12.64
CA PRO A 382 20.35 -18.55 13.05
C PRO A 382 21.31 -18.31 11.88
N GLU A 383 21.06 -18.95 10.73
CA GLU A 383 21.81 -18.72 9.48
C GLU A 383 21.59 -17.32 8.90
N VAL A 384 20.43 -16.71 9.18
CA VAL A 384 20.06 -15.36 8.73
C VAL A 384 20.28 -14.33 9.83
N VAL A 385 20.02 -14.71 11.08
CA VAL A 385 20.02 -13.81 12.24
C VAL A 385 21.03 -14.29 13.26
N SER A 386 22.18 -13.65 13.31
CA SER A 386 23.28 -14.04 14.19
C SER A 386 23.48 -13.04 15.33
N PRO A 387 23.59 -13.48 16.60
CA PRO A 387 23.89 -12.62 17.74
C PRO A 387 25.26 -11.95 17.60
N HIS A 388 25.31 -10.66 17.93
CA HIS A 388 26.50 -9.83 17.87
C HIS A 388 27.21 -9.71 19.21
N SER A 389 26.51 -10.00 20.31
CA SER A 389 27.06 -9.92 21.66
C SER A 389 26.57 -11.05 22.56
N GLU A 390 27.36 -11.32 23.59
CA GLU A 390 27.01 -12.29 24.62
C GLU A 390 25.75 -11.87 25.40
N THR A 391 25.56 -10.56 25.59
CA THR A 391 24.40 -9.96 26.26
C THR A 391 23.08 -10.27 25.56
N GLU A 392 23.04 -10.16 24.23
CA GLU A 392 21.85 -10.51 23.43
C GLU A 392 21.47 -11.98 23.63
N LEU A 393 22.48 -12.85 23.60
CA LEU A 393 22.29 -14.29 23.79
C LEU A 393 21.84 -14.61 25.23
N ASP A 394 22.41 -13.94 26.24
CA ASP A 394 21.98 -14.09 27.63
C ASP A 394 20.55 -13.63 27.86
N ALA A 395 20.12 -12.54 27.22
CA ALA A 395 18.74 -12.08 27.28
C ALA A 395 17.79 -13.16 26.74
N LEU A 396 18.12 -13.77 25.60
CA LEU A 396 17.35 -14.87 25.02
C LEU A 396 17.29 -16.10 25.94
N ILE A 397 18.43 -16.54 26.47
CA ILE A 397 18.51 -17.70 27.38
C ILE A 397 17.71 -17.47 28.66
N ASN A 398 17.82 -16.28 29.24
CA ASN A 398 17.07 -15.90 30.43
C ASN A 398 15.56 -15.90 30.17
N TRP A 399 15.12 -15.44 29.00
CA TRP A 399 13.72 -15.52 28.58
C TRP A 399 13.24 -16.97 28.44
N VAL A 400 14.02 -17.85 27.80
CA VAL A 400 13.71 -19.29 27.69
C VAL A 400 13.57 -19.92 29.07
N ARG A 401 14.57 -19.75 29.95
CA ARG A 401 14.54 -20.31 31.32
C ARG A 401 13.33 -19.87 32.12
N LYS A 402 12.82 -18.66 31.88
CA LYS A 402 11.63 -18.09 32.54
C LYS A 402 10.29 -18.55 31.96
N GLY A 403 10.28 -19.35 30.89
CA GLY A 403 9.06 -19.92 30.30
C GLY A 403 8.90 -19.70 28.80
N GLY A 404 9.80 -18.95 28.17
CA GLY A 404 9.79 -18.77 26.71
C GLY A 404 10.11 -20.05 25.95
N TRP A 405 9.51 -20.20 24.77
CA TRP A 405 9.81 -21.30 23.84
C TRP A 405 10.50 -20.78 22.59
N LEU A 406 11.70 -21.29 22.31
CA LEU A 406 12.47 -20.93 21.13
C LEU A 406 12.36 -22.03 20.07
N LEU A 407 11.84 -21.69 18.90
CA LEU A 407 11.80 -22.57 17.74
C LEU A 407 12.90 -22.15 16.76
N VAL A 408 13.97 -22.94 16.73
CA VAL A 408 15.12 -22.75 15.85
C VAL A 408 14.92 -23.55 14.57
N VAL A 409 14.93 -22.88 13.42
CA VAL A 409 14.78 -23.49 12.10
C VAL A 409 15.96 -23.07 11.22
N GLY A 410 16.61 -24.04 10.59
CA GLY A 410 17.68 -23.76 9.63
C GLY A 410 18.84 -24.74 9.72
N VAL A 411 19.82 -24.55 8.83
CA VAL A 411 21.03 -25.36 8.77
C VAL A 411 22.25 -24.43 8.82
N PRO A 412 22.75 -24.10 10.03
CA PRO A 412 23.87 -23.17 10.19
C PRO A 412 25.08 -23.63 9.37
N SER A 413 25.70 -22.68 8.66
CA SER A 413 26.92 -22.93 7.89
C SER A 413 28.11 -22.25 8.54
N GLU A 414 29.24 -22.96 8.63
CA GLU A 414 30.51 -22.35 9.04
C GLU A 414 31.07 -21.37 8.01
N GLN A 415 30.72 -21.55 6.73
CA GLN A 415 31.20 -20.73 5.62
C GLN A 415 30.66 -19.29 5.67
N ASP A 416 29.62 -19.05 6.46
CA ASP A 416 28.99 -17.74 6.61
C ASP A 416 29.63 -16.87 7.71
N ALA A 417 30.59 -17.43 8.46
CA ALA A 417 31.26 -16.74 9.55
C ALA A 417 32.48 -15.94 9.09
N THR A 418 32.66 -14.74 9.67
CA THR A 418 33.93 -14.02 9.58
C THR A 418 34.76 -14.30 10.84
N LEU A 419 36.08 -14.09 10.80
CA LEU A 419 36.93 -14.19 11.99
C LEU A 419 36.50 -13.24 13.13
N ARG A 420 35.68 -12.23 12.83
CA ARG A 420 35.15 -11.25 13.78
C ARG A 420 33.75 -11.59 14.31
N SER A 421 33.12 -12.65 13.80
CA SER A 421 31.81 -13.09 14.26
C SER A 421 31.85 -13.44 15.75
N ALA A 422 30.91 -12.91 16.54
CA ALA A 422 30.95 -13.00 18.01
C ALA A 422 31.07 -14.44 18.54
N TRP A 423 30.35 -15.39 17.92
CA TRP A 423 30.43 -16.81 18.30
C TRP A 423 31.78 -17.46 17.94
N LYS A 424 32.44 -17.05 16.84
CA LYS A 424 33.78 -17.54 16.49
C LYS A 424 34.82 -16.99 17.47
N VAL A 425 34.69 -15.71 17.86
CA VAL A 425 35.53 -15.10 18.92
C VAL A 425 35.33 -15.82 20.26
N ALA A 426 34.10 -16.23 20.57
CA ALA A 426 33.77 -17.03 21.74
C ALA A 426 34.18 -18.51 21.64
N GLY A 427 34.80 -18.94 20.53
CA GLY A 427 35.33 -20.31 20.35
C GLY A 427 34.33 -21.35 19.85
N TYR A 428 33.16 -20.94 19.33
CA TYR A 428 32.11 -21.85 18.87
C TYR A 428 32.03 -21.91 17.34
N ALA A 429 31.69 -23.09 16.81
CA ALA A 429 31.59 -23.33 15.37
C ALA A 429 30.51 -22.46 14.69
N THR A 430 29.36 -22.30 15.35
CA THR A 430 28.16 -21.62 14.82
C THR A 430 27.44 -20.87 15.95
N PRO A 431 26.56 -19.90 15.66
CA PRO A 431 25.70 -19.26 16.67
C PRO A 431 24.88 -20.27 17.48
N PHE A 432 24.52 -21.38 16.84
CA PHE A 432 23.71 -22.42 17.44
C PHE A 432 24.47 -23.22 18.52
N HIS A 433 25.69 -23.67 18.21
CA HIS A 433 26.59 -24.28 19.19
C HIS A 433 26.86 -23.35 20.39
N TRP A 434 26.98 -22.05 20.14
CA TRP A 434 27.15 -21.07 21.21
C TRP A 434 25.92 -20.99 22.13
N LEU A 435 24.71 -20.95 21.56
CA LEU A 435 23.46 -21.03 22.32
C LEU A 435 23.40 -22.33 23.15
N ALA A 436 23.64 -23.48 22.50
CA ALA A 436 23.57 -24.80 23.14
C ALA A 436 24.50 -24.90 24.35
N ALA A 437 25.76 -24.47 24.21
CA ALA A 437 26.74 -24.47 25.29
C ALA A 437 26.29 -23.61 26.49
N LYS A 438 25.78 -22.39 26.25
CA LYS A 438 25.30 -21.52 27.33
C LYS A 438 24.02 -22.02 28.02
N LEU A 439 23.25 -22.86 27.34
CA LEU A 439 22.11 -23.56 27.93
C LEU A 439 22.51 -24.83 28.71
N GLY A 440 23.76 -25.28 28.58
CA GLY A 440 24.23 -26.54 29.14
C GLY A 440 23.80 -27.77 28.33
N LEU A 441 23.54 -27.59 27.02
CA LEU A 441 23.16 -28.68 26.12
C LEU A 441 24.41 -29.24 25.42
N ASN A 442 24.69 -30.52 25.65
CA ASN A 442 25.72 -31.25 24.92
C ASN A 442 25.17 -31.61 23.54
N LEU A 443 25.38 -30.72 22.57
CA LEU A 443 24.86 -30.90 21.23
C LEU A 443 25.95 -31.35 20.26
N SER A 444 25.70 -32.45 19.56
CA SER A 444 26.45 -32.83 18.37
C SER A 444 25.61 -32.49 17.13
N SER A 445 26.28 -32.05 16.08
CA SER A 445 25.60 -31.81 14.81
C SER A 445 26.43 -32.19 13.61
N GLU A 446 25.73 -32.65 12.57
CA GLU A 446 26.33 -33.01 11.28
C GLU A 446 25.45 -32.46 10.17
N VAL A 447 26.05 -31.73 9.23
CA VAL A 447 25.33 -31.20 8.07
C VAL A 447 25.30 -32.27 6.98
N GLU A 448 24.09 -32.63 6.59
CA GLU A 448 23.79 -33.52 5.48
C GLU A 448 23.54 -32.69 4.23
N THR A 449 24.42 -32.84 3.24
CA THR A 449 24.20 -32.28 1.91
C THR A 449 23.24 -33.19 1.12
N PRO A 450 22.39 -32.62 0.25
CA PRO A 450 21.59 -33.44 -0.66
C PRO A 450 22.51 -34.39 -1.46
N PRO A 451 22.13 -35.66 -1.68
CA PRO A 451 22.95 -36.61 -2.43
C PRO A 451 23.33 -36.02 -3.79
N GLY A 452 24.60 -35.66 -3.95
CA GLY A 452 25.10 -34.95 -5.11
C GLY A 452 25.31 -35.89 -6.29
N HIS A 453 24.32 -36.00 -7.17
CA HIS A 453 24.56 -36.37 -8.56
C HIS A 453 23.86 -35.32 -9.41
N ALA A 454 24.62 -34.60 -10.23
CA ALA A 454 24.03 -33.82 -11.30
C ALA A 454 23.30 -34.84 -12.21
N PRO A 455 21.98 -34.73 -12.41
CA PRO A 455 21.28 -35.66 -13.26
C PRO A 455 21.91 -35.61 -14.65
N ASP A 456 22.04 -36.77 -15.29
CA ASP A 456 22.44 -36.83 -16.68
C ASP A 456 21.26 -36.30 -17.52
N TRP A 457 21.31 -35.00 -17.82
CA TRP A 457 20.30 -34.29 -18.59
C TRP A 457 20.62 -34.44 -20.07
N GLN A 458 19.77 -35.17 -20.78
CA GLN A 458 19.85 -35.28 -22.24
C GLN A 458 18.97 -34.21 -22.87
N GLU A 459 19.54 -33.36 -23.71
CA GLU A 459 18.75 -32.41 -24.48
C GLU A 459 18.00 -33.12 -25.61
N VAL A 460 16.69 -32.85 -25.69
CA VAL A 460 15.78 -33.47 -26.66
C VAL A 460 15.14 -32.47 -27.62
N ALA A 461 15.09 -31.19 -27.23
CA ALA A 461 14.64 -30.11 -28.11
C ALA A 461 15.19 -28.75 -27.66
N ARG A 462 15.37 -27.83 -28.60
CA ARG A 462 15.72 -26.43 -28.34
C ARG A 462 15.10 -25.50 -29.38
N HIS A 463 14.96 -24.23 -29.03
CA HIS A 463 14.65 -23.13 -29.95
C HIS A 463 15.21 -21.81 -29.42
N GLY A 464 15.47 -20.86 -30.32
CA GLY A 464 15.94 -19.52 -29.98
C GLY A 464 17.46 -19.41 -30.07
N ASP A 465 18.02 -19.60 -31.27
CA ASP A 465 19.43 -19.29 -31.55
C ASP A 465 19.68 -17.78 -31.68
N GLN A 466 18.61 -16.99 -31.73
CA GLN A 466 18.59 -15.53 -31.64
C GLN A 466 17.54 -15.09 -30.62
N PRO A 467 17.66 -13.88 -30.05
CA PRO A 467 16.70 -13.37 -29.08
C PRO A 467 15.27 -13.26 -29.66
N GLU A 468 14.28 -13.84 -28.98
CA GLU A 468 12.88 -13.87 -29.38
C GLU A 468 11.96 -13.57 -28.18
N ARG A 469 11.22 -12.46 -28.26
CA ARG A 469 10.36 -11.97 -27.18
C ARG A 469 8.87 -12.07 -27.52
N GLY A 470 8.06 -12.41 -26.52
CA GLY A 470 6.59 -12.38 -26.59
C GLY A 470 5.99 -13.70 -27.07
N THR A 471 4.79 -13.65 -27.65
CA THR A 471 3.99 -14.85 -27.97
C THR A 471 3.86 -15.13 -29.46
N LEU A 472 4.50 -14.33 -30.33
CA LEU A 472 4.37 -14.46 -31.79
C LEU A 472 4.98 -15.76 -32.33
N ASN A 473 6.00 -16.30 -31.64
CA ASN A 473 6.65 -17.56 -32.00
C ASN A 473 6.02 -18.79 -31.30
N ARG A 474 4.85 -18.61 -30.65
CA ARG A 474 4.17 -19.70 -29.93
C ARG A 474 3.81 -20.83 -30.88
N ARG A 475 4.17 -22.05 -30.50
CA ARG A 475 3.90 -23.25 -31.31
C ARG A 475 3.77 -24.49 -30.45
N TRP A 476 3.24 -25.54 -31.06
CA TRP A 476 3.32 -26.89 -30.53
C TRP A 476 4.65 -27.53 -30.91
N VAL A 477 5.30 -28.15 -29.92
CA VAL A 477 6.52 -28.94 -30.08
C VAL A 477 6.22 -30.36 -29.63
N GLU A 478 6.55 -31.34 -30.47
CA GLU A 478 6.45 -32.78 -30.15
C GLU A 478 7.83 -33.31 -29.79
N VAL A 479 7.95 -33.94 -28.63
CA VAL A 479 9.15 -34.62 -28.14
C VAL A 479 8.82 -36.12 -28.06
N ASP A 480 9.59 -36.95 -28.78
CA ASP A 480 9.46 -38.40 -28.73
C ASP A 480 10.12 -38.94 -27.45
N LEU A 481 9.33 -39.58 -26.60
CA LEU A 481 9.76 -40.16 -25.33
C LEU A 481 9.73 -41.70 -25.34
N SER A 482 9.52 -42.32 -26.51
CA SER A 482 9.31 -43.77 -26.64
C SER A 482 10.49 -44.60 -26.11
N ALA A 483 11.72 -44.06 -26.16
CA ALA A 483 12.92 -44.69 -25.61
C ALA A 483 12.87 -44.90 -24.08
N TYR A 484 11.99 -44.19 -23.37
CA TYR A 484 11.85 -44.24 -21.92
C TYR A 484 10.58 -44.96 -21.47
N ALA A 485 9.96 -45.76 -22.35
CA ALA A 485 8.74 -46.51 -22.03
C ALA A 485 8.92 -47.38 -20.76
N GLY A 486 7.91 -47.33 -19.87
CA GLY A 486 7.93 -48.03 -18.59
C GLY A 486 8.79 -47.39 -17.49
N GLN A 487 9.47 -46.27 -17.77
CA GLN A 487 10.31 -45.56 -16.80
C GLN A 487 9.61 -44.30 -16.24
N THR A 488 10.12 -43.77 -15.13
CA THR A 488 9.76 -42.42 -14.70
C THR A 488 10.74 -41.44 -15.32
N LEU A 489 10.21 -40.45 -16.04
CA LEU A 489 10.99 -39.44 -16.73
C LEU A 489 10.79 -38.06 -16.10
N TYR A 490 11.88 -37.32 -15.97
CA TYR A 490 11.91 -35.93 -15.54
C TYR A 490 12.20 -35.06 -16.76
N VAL A 491 11.37 -34.05 -17.00
CA VAL A 491 11.48 -33.16 -18.17
C VAL A 491 11.73 -31.75 -17.68
N ARG A 492 12.91 -31.22 -17.96
CA ARG A 492 13.36 -29.87 -17.59
C ARG A 492 13.12 -28.89 -18.73
N PHE A 493 12.63 -27.71 -18.37
CA PHE A 493 12.52 -26.56 -19.23
C PHE A 493 13.40 -25.44 -18.67
N SER A 494 14.21 -24.83 -19.51
CA SER A 494 15.06 -23.69 -19.13
C SER A 494 15.17 -22.67 -20.25
N ASP A 495 15.69 -21.49 -19.92
CA ASP A 495 16.17 -20.52 -20.90
C ASP A 495 17.30 -21.12 -21.75
N ARG A 496 17.28 -20.82 -23.05
CA ARG A 496 18.34 -21.20 -23.99
C ARG A 496 19.42 -20.11 -24.09
N LEU A 497 19.06 -18.84 -23.99
CA LEU A 497 19.98 -17.71 -23.98
C LEU A 497 19.74 -16.88 -22.69
N PRO A 498 20.24 -17.35 -21.53
CA PRO A 498 19.97 -16.71 -20.23
C PRO A 498 20.25 -15.20 -20.16
N ASP A 499 21.17 -14.69 -20.99
CA ASP A 499 21.54 -13.28 -21.02
C ASP A 499 20.45 -12.38 -21.63
N THR A 500 19.49 -12.93 -22.38
CA THR A 500 18.38 -12.18 -22.98
C THR A 500 17.24 -11.94 -21.99
N GLY A 501 17.08 -12.85 -21.02
CA GLY A 501 16.02 -12.83 -20.02
C GLY A 501 14.64 -13.19 -20.57
N TRP A 502 14.56 -13.91 -21.70
CA TRP A 502 13.32 -14.31 -22.38
C TRP A 502 13.31 -15.82 -22.63
N GLY A 503 13.12 -16.57 -21.55
CA GLY A 503 13.24 -18.02 -21.54
C GLY A 503 11.91 -18.74 -21.77
N ALA A 504 11.88 -20.03 -21.44
CA ALA A 504 10.76 -20.90 -21.80
C ALA A 504 9.41 -20.38 -21.29
N LEU A 505 8.50 -20.02 -22.20
CA LEU A 505 7.14 -19.57 -21.88
C LEU A 505 6.10 -20.65 -22.21
N LEU A 506 5.89 -21.55 -21.25
CA LEU A 506 5.06 -22.72 -21.40
C LEU A 506 3.59 -22.47 -21.00
N ARG A 507 2.68 -22.82 -21.90
CA ARG A 507 1.22 -22.64 -21.69
C ARG A 507 0.48 -23.94 -21.45
N GLN A 508 0.79 -24.98 -22.22
CA GLN A 508 0.05 -26.24 -22.19
C GLN A 508 0.98 -27.43 -22.40
N VAL A 509 0.67 -28.55 -21.74
CA VAL A 509 1.35 -29.84 -21.89
C VAL A 509 0.32 -30.92 -22.20
N ARG A 510 0.67 -31.85 -23.09
CA ARG A 510 -0.09 -33.07 -23.40
C ARG A 510 0.85 -34.26 -23.50
N LEU A 511 0.56 -35.33 -22.79
CA LEU A 511 1.27 -36.61 -22.93
C LEU A 511 0.35 -37.58 -23.67
N GLU A 512 0.82 -38.09 -24.81
CA GLU A 512 0.09 -39.01 -25.67
C GLU A 512 0.82 -40.35 -25.77
N THR A 513 0.06 -41.45 -25.78
CA THR A 513 0.60 -42.81 -26.00
C THR A 513 -0.26 -43.58 -26.98
N ASP A 514 0.37 -44.19 -27.99
CA ASP A 514 -0.29 -44.97 -29.03
C ASP A 514 -1.53 -44.25 -29.62
N GLY A 515 -1.43 -42.93 -29.81
CA GLY A 515 -2.49 -42.07 -30.35
C GLY A 515 -3.58 -41.63 -29.37
N ARG A 516 -3.45 -41.92 -28.06
CA ARG A 516 -4.41 -41.51 -27.02
C ARG A 516 -3.76 -40.51 -26.05
N ILE A 517 -4.50 -39.48 -25.64
CA ILE A 517 -4.06 -38.53 -24.62
C ILE A 517 -4.17 -39.19 -23.24
N LEU A 518 -3.05 -39.33 -22.53
CA LEU A 518 -3.01 -39.80 -21.13
C LEU A 518 -3.26 -38.66 -20.14
N THR A 519 -2.61 -37.52 -20.37
CA THR A 519 -2.79 -36.32 -19.56
C THR A 519 -2.69 -35.08 -20.43
N ALA A 520 -3.42 -34.05 -20.06
CA ALA A 520 -3.30 -32.73 -20.63
C ALA A 520 -3.60 -31.70 -19.54
N PHE A 521 -2.76 -30.67 -19.43
CA PHE A 521 -2.97 -29.60 -18.46
C PHE A 521 -2.45 -28.27 -18.98
N TYR A 522 -3.07 -27.21 -18.48
CA TYR A 522 -2.55 -25.85 -18.58
C TYR A 522 -1.63 -25.58 -17.39
N THR A 523 -0.60 -24.78 -17.62
CA THR A 523 0.25 -24.26 -16.54
C THR A 523 -0.56 -23.36 -15.60
N GLY A 524 -0.09 -23.20 -14.37
CA GLY A 524 -0.76 -22.47 -13.28
C GLY A 524 -1.98 -23.17 -12.66
N THR A 525 -2.36 -24.36 -13.14
CA THR A 525 -3.54 -25.08 -12.64
C THR A 525 -3.21 -26.02 -11.48
N THR A 526 -4.23 -26.43 -10.72
CA THR A 526 -4.08 -27.47 -9.69
C THR A 526 -3.65 -28.82 -10.27
N ILE A 527 -3.95 -29.08 -11.55
CA ILE A 527 -3.54 -30.31 -12.25
C ILE A 527 -2.03 -30.28 -12.53
N GLU A 528 -1.49 -29.15 -12.99
CA GLU A 528 -0.04 -29.02 -13.21
C GLU A 528 0.77 -29.39 -11.97
N ARG A 529 0.31 -29.00 -10.78
CA ARG A 529 0.99 -29.29 -9.50
C ARG A 529 1.17 -30.78 -9.21
N LEU A 530 0.39 -31.65 -9.86
CA LEU A 530 0.55 -33.11 -9.76
C LEU A 530 1.78 -33.61 -10.55
N PHE A 531 2.19 -32.85 -11.57
CA PHE A 531 3.32 -33.16 -12.45
C PHE A 531 4.56 -32.33 -12.11
N LEU A 532 4.41 -31.10 -11.60
CA LEU A 532 5.53 -30.24 -11.21
C LEU A 532 6.30 -30.88 -10.04
N TYR A 533 7.53 -31.32 -10.33
CA TYR A 533 8.39 -32.00 -9.38
C TYR A 533 9.22 -31.00 -8.57
N ALA A 534 9.92 -30.11 -9.28
CA ALA A 534 10.80 -29.09 -8.70
C ALA A 534 10.94 -27.92 -9.68
N HIS A 535 11.30 -26.75 -9.16
CA HIS A 535 11.70 -25.61 -9.99
C HIS A 535 12.67 -24.71 -9.24
N SER A 536 13.31 -23.80 -9.96
CA SER A 536 14.13 -22.74 -9.38
C SER A 536 13.83 -21.44 -10.10
N LYS A 537 13.40 -20.42 -9.33
CA LYS A 537 13.07 -19.07 -9.81
C LYS A 537 12.02 -19.01 -10.94
N SER A 538 11.35 -20.12 -11.25
CA SER A 538 10.29 -20.17 -12.25
C SER A 538 9.03 -19.52 -11.68
N GLN A 539 8.38 -18.69 -12.49
CA GLN A 539 7.19 -17.94 -12.08
C GLN A 539 6.03 -18.18 -13.04
N LEU A 540 4.84 -17.79 -12.62
CA LEU A 540 3.66 -17.77 -13.46
C LEU A 540 3.39 -16.34 -13.93
N THR A 541 3.11 -16.16 -15.22
CA THR A 541 2.58 -14.90 -15.73
C THR A 541 1.17 -14.67 -15.23
N ARG A 542 0.64 -13.46 -15.42
CA ARG A 542 -0.78 -13.15 -15.16
C ARG A 542 -1.75 -14.02 -15.95
N ALA A 543 -1.34 -14.52 -17.12
CA ALA A 543 -2.14 -15.42 -17.94
C ALA A 543 -2.06 -16.89 -17.45
N GLY A 544 -1.30 -17.16 -16.38
CA GLY A 544 -1.07 -18.51 -15.86
C GLY A 544 0.00 -19.30 -16.61
N GLU A 545 0.76 -18.66 -17.51
CA GLU A 545 1.83 -19.33 -18.26
C GLU A 545 3.09 -19.46 -17.41
N ARG A 546 3.77 -20.62 -17.45
CA ARG A 546 5.00 -20.84 -16.68
C ARG A 546 6.22 -20.36 -17.44
N VAL A 547 7.06 -19.62 -16.74
CA VAL A 547 8.22 -18.92 -17.29
C VAL A 547 9.49 -19.48 -16.68
N ALA A 548 10.54 -19.60 -17.49
CA ALA A 548 11.89 -19.92 -17.05
C ALA A 548 12.91 -18.94 -17.66
N ASP A 549 12.87 -17.67 -17.25
CA ASP A 549 13.77 -16.62 -17.72
C ASP A 549 15.15 -16.67 -17.04
N GLY A 550 16.21 -16.39 -17.79
CA GLY A 550 17.57 -16.28 -17.27
C GLY A 550 18.09 -17.61 -16.74
N THR A 551 18.34 -17.67 -15.43
CA THR A 551 18.80 -18.92 -14.76
C THR A 551 17.66 -19.78 -14.22
N ALA A 552 16.42 -19.36 -14.42
CA ALA A 552 15.27 -20.11 -13.94
C ALA A 552 15.06 -21.41 -14.74
N TRP A 553 14.47 -22.41 -14.08
CA TRP A 553 14.10 -23.67 -14.69
C TRP A 553 12.95 -24.33 -13.92
N PHE A 554 12.24 -25.25 -14.57
CA PHE A 554 11.25 -26.10 -13.91
C PHE A 554 11.28 -27.53 -14.49
N VAL A 555 10.90 -28.51 -13.67
CA VAL A 555 10.94 -29.94 -13.99
C VAL A 555 9.58 -30.57 -13.74
N TYR A 556 9.03 -31.24 -14.76
CA TYR A 556 7.90 -32.15 -14.59
C TYR A 556 8.35 -33.59 -14.42
N ARG A 557 7.60 -34.37 -13.65
CA ARG A 557 7.75 -35.82 -13.50
C ARG A 557 6.61 -36.54 -14.21
N PHE A 558 6.94 -37.44 -15.12
CA PHE A 558 5.99 -38.30 -15.83
C PHE A 558 6.30 -39.78 -15.55
N PRO A 559 5.40 -40.53 -14.89
CA PRO A 559 5.46 -41.98 -14.91
C PRO A 559 4.97 -42.47 -16.29
N LEU A 560 5.89 -42.93 -17.14
CA LEU A 560 5.57 -43.35 -18.50
C LEU A 560 5.08 -44.81 -18.52
N PRO A 561 3.98 -45.14 -19.21
CA PRO A 561 3.57 -46.52 -19.37
C PRO A 561 4.51 -47.27 -20.33
N SER A 562 4.41 -48.59 -20.34
CA SER A 562 4.96 -49.41 -21.41
C SER A 562 4.06 -49.29 -22.64
N ALA A 563 4.51 -48.53 -23.65
CA ALA A 563 3.77 -48.26 -24.89
C ALA A 563 4.73 -48.22 -26.09
N THR A 564 4.20 -48.39 -27.31
CA THR A 564 5.04 -48.40 -28.52
C THR A 564 5.44 -47.02 -28.99
N ARG A 565 4.56 -46.02 -28.81
CA ARG A 565 4.83 -44.62 -29.09
C ARG A 565 4.40 -43.76 -27.91
N ILE A 566 5.30 -42.91 -27.43
CA ILE A 566 5.05 -41.93 -26.37
C ILE A 566 5.49 -40.56 -26.87
N ALA A 567 4.57 -39.61 -26.92
CA ALA A 567 4.84 -38.25 -27.39
C ALA A 567 4.44 -37.23 -26.33
N LEU A 568 5.38 -36.36 -25.95
CA LEU A 568 5.10 -35.18 -25.14
C LEU A 568 4.94 -33.97 -26.06
N ARG A 569 3.74 -33.40 -26.09
CA ARG A 569 3.42 -32.20 -26.85
C ARG A 569 3.31 -31.01 -25.92
N VAL A 570 4.03 -29.94 -26.22
CA VAL A 570 4.04 -28.71 -25.43
C VAL A 570 3.74 -27.49 -26.27
N GLU A 571 2.86 -26.60 -25.79
CA GLU A 571 2.61 -25.29 -26.38
C GLU A 571 3.51 -24.26 -25.69
N ILE A 572 4.57 -23.84 -26.38
CA ILE A 572 5.67 -23.07 -25.81
C ILE A 572 6.07 -21.92 -26.75
N ALA A 573 6.54 -20.81 -26.17
CA ALA A 573 6.99 -19.60 -26.86
C ALA A 573 8.36 -19.13 -26.32
N GLN A 574 8.89 -18.07 -26.91
CA GLN A 574 10.22 -17.48 -26.63
C GLN A 574 11.38 -18.45 -26.87
N GLU A 575 12.50 -18.27 -26.17
CA GLU A 575 13.73 -19.05 -26.29
C GLU A 575 13.70 -20.16 -25.24
N TRP A 576 13.97 -21.40 -25.63
CA TRP A 576 13.79 -22.52 -24.71
C TRP A 576 14.70 -23.70 -25.02
N ARG A 577 15.03 -24.44 -23.96
CA ARG A 577 15.69 -25.73 -24.01
C ARG A 577 14.87 -26.74 -23.21
N ILE A 578 14.66 -27.93 -23.79
CA ILE A 578 13.98 -29.06 -23.17
C ILE A 578 14.98 -30.20 -23.00
N GLU A 579 15.13 -30.65 -21.77
CA GLU A 579 16.04 -31.74 -21.41
C GLU A 579 15.28 -32.81 -20.63
N VAL A 580 15.74 -34.06 -20.70
CA VAL A 580 15.14 -35.18 -19.99
C VAL A 580 16.17 -35.95 -19.18
N SER A 581 15.72 -36.56 -18.09
CA SER A 581 16.53 -37.49 -17.29
C SER A 581 15.64 -38.54 -16.63
N THR A 582 16.16 -39.73 -16.39
CA THR A 582 15.50 -40.77 -15.57
C THR A 582 15.76 -40.57 -14.08
N GLN A 583 16.65 -39.64 -13.74
CA GLN A 583 16.97 -39.24 -12.37
C GLN A 583 16.37 -37.85 -12.08
N PRO A 584 15.82 -37.63 -10.87
CA PRO A 584 15.30 -36.32 -10.51
C PRO A 584 16.45 -35.31 -10.32
N PRO A 585 16.19 -33.99 -10.45
CA PRO A 585 17.16 -32.94 -10.10
C PRO A 585 17.69 -33.10 -8.67
N TYR A 586 16.81 -33.47 -7.74
CA TYR A 586 17.15 -33.81 -6.37
C TYR A 586 16.27 -34.99 -5.93
N PRO A 587 16.82 -36.01 -5.25
CA PRO A 587 16.01 -37.11 -4.75
C PRO A 587 15.03 -36.65 -3.67
N GLU A 588 13.85 -37.26 -3.65
CA GLU A 588 12.87 -37.02 -2.60
C GLU A 588 13.40 -37.54 -1.25
N ARG A 589 13.47 -36.66 -0.26
CA ARG A 589 13.90 -36.98 1.11
C ARG A 589 12.72 -36.82 2.05
N MET A 590 12.26 -37.92 2.64
CA MET A 590 11.15 -37.91 3.60
C MET A 590 11.69 -37.93 5.04
N LEU A 591 11.15 -37.03 5.87
CA LEU A 591 11.42 -37.05 7.31
C LEU A 591 10.41 -37.94 8.02
N ILE A 592 10.91 -38.87 8.82
CA ILE A 592 10.13 -39.82 9.62
C ILE A 592 9.72 -39.13 10.92
N ARG A 593 8.48 -38.64 10.97
CA ARG A 593 7.90 -38.08 12.19
C ARG A 593 7.80 -39.14 13.28
N GLN A 594 8.16 -38.77 14.52
CA GLN A 594 8.04 -39.66 15.68
C GLN A 594 6.67 -39.55 16.38
N ARG A 595 5.82 -38.64 15.91
CA ARG A 595 4.49 -38.38 16.49
C ARG A 595 3.45 -38.14 15.41
N THR A 596 2.19 -38.45 15.68
CA THR A 596 1.08 -38.30 14.74
C THR A 596 0.54 -36.87 14.64
N ASP A 597 0.75 -36.05 15.68
CA ASP A 597 0.39 -34.63 15.73
C ASP A 597 1.36 -33.74 14.93
N LEU A 598 2.51 -34.29 14.49
CA LEU A 598 3.47 -33.64 13.61
C LEU A 598 3.12 -33.85 12.12
N PRO A 599 3.40 -32.85 11.25
CA PRO A 599 3.21 -32.98 9.81
C PRO A 599 4.18 -34.00 9.20
N VAL A 600 3.80 -34.60 8.07
CA VAL A 600 4.75 -35.31 7.21
C VAL A 600 5.53 -34.28 6.43
N LEU A 601 6.87 -34.36 6.40
CA LEU A 601 7.73 -33.43 5.69
C LEU A 601 8.51 -34.17 4.60
N THR A 602 8.49 -33.58 3.41
CA THR A 602 9.10 -34.14 2.21
C THR A 602 9.87 -33.04 1.50
N LEU A 603 11.16 -33.26 1.30
CA LEU A 603 12.10 -32.33 0.68
C LEU A 603 12.40 -32.79 -0.75
N ARG A 604 12.39 -31.87 -1.71
CA ARG A 604 12.50 -32.17 -3.16
C ARG A 604 13.45 -31.26 -3.92
N HIS A 605 14.16 -30.37 -3.23
CA HIS A 605 15.14 -29.47 -3.83
C HIS A 605 16.50 -29.65 -3.15
N ASP A 606 17.35 -28.63 -3.30
CA ASP A 606 18.70 -28.54 -2.78
C ASP A 606 18.77 -28.28 -1.26
N GLU A 607 17.68 -28.48 -0.52
CA GLU A 607 17.62 -28.10 0.89
C GLU A 607 18.67 -28.87 1.69
N ARG A 608 19.49 -28.18 2.49
CA ARG A 608 20.41 -28.85 3.41
C ARG A 608 19.63 -29.41 4.59
N LEU A 609 20.18 -30.46 5.18
CA LEU A 609 19.69 -31.05 6.43
C LEU A 609 20.78 -30.91 7.51
N MET A 610 20.37 -30.74 8.76
CA MET A 610 21.24 -30.79 9.92
C MET A 610 20.76 -31.88 10.85
N ALA A 611 21.57 -32.91 11.04
CA ALA A 611 21.39 -33.84 12.14
C ALA A 611 21.80 -33.17 13.45
N CYS A 612 20.97 -33.33 14.48
CA CYS A 612 21.13 -32.75 15.80
C CYS A 612 20.91 -33.82 16.86
N GLU A 613 21.95 -34.23 17.58
CA GLU A 613 21.80 -35.09 18.75
C GLU A 613 22.03 -34.28 20.02
N ALA A 614 21.07 -34.37 20.93
CA ALA A 614 21.15 -33.78 22.26
C ALA A 614 20.70 -34.84 23.27
N PRO A 615 21.58 -35.33 24.16
CA PRO A 615 21.22 -36.32 25.16
C PRO A 615 20.04 -35.84 26.02
N GLY A 616 18.99 -36.67 26.10
CA GLY A 616 17.78 -36.36 26.87
C GLY A 616 16.72 -35.55 26.12
N ALA A 617 16.96 -35.15 24.88
CA ALA A 617 15.97 -34.45 24.06
C ALA A 617 14.93 -35.43 23.45
N GLU A 618 13.69 -34.99 23.34
CA GLU A 618 12.63 -35.70 22.60
C GLU A 618 12.90 -35.59 21.10
N ILE A 619 13.05 -36.71 20.41
CA ILE A 619 13.20 -36.73 18.94
C ILE A 619 11.84 -36.51 18.29
N LEU A 620 11.75 -35.51 17.41
CA LEU A 620 10.54 -35.17 16.65
C LEU A 620 10.58 -35.75 15.23
N TYR A 621 11.75 -35.70 14.58
CA TYR A 621 11.96 -36.20 13.23
C TYR A 621 13.27 -36.95 13.11
N LEU A 622 13.22 -38.05 12.37
CA LEU A 622 14.38 -38.81 11.91
C LEU A 622 14.51 -38.68 10.40
N TYR A 623 15.73 -38.73 9.89
CA TYR A 623 16.03 -38.90 8.47
C TYR A 623 16.85 -40.16 8.29
N GLN A 624 16.43 -40.98 7.34
CA GLN A 624 17.17 -42.15 6.92
C GLN A 624 17.70 -41.88 5.50
N PRO A 625 19.02 -41.73 5.32
CA PRO A 625 19.59 -41.55 3.99
C PRO A 625 19.29 -42.77 3.09
N PRO A 626 19.18 -42.60 1.76
CA PRO A 626 18.97 -43.69 0.83
C PRO A 626 20.06 -44.78 0.94
N ALA A 627 19.68 -46.04 0.76
CA ALA A 627 20.62 -47.16 0.73
C ALA A 627 21.63 -46.99 -0.43
N GLY A 628 22.91 -47.24 -0.17
CA GLY A 628 23.99 -47.12 -1.17
C GLY A 628 24.73 -45.78 -1.21
N VAL A 629 24.39 -44.82 -0.33
CA VAL A 629 25.23 -43.63 -0.10
C VAL A 629 26.40 -44.03 0.80
N GLU A 630 27.58 -44.26 0.23
CA GLU A 630 28.80 -44.53 0.99
C GLU A 630 29.22 -43.30 1.79
N ARG A 631 29.48 -43.49 3.09
CA ARG A 631 30.15 -42.47 3.91
C ARG A 631 31.59 -42.29 3.42
N HIS A 632 32.13 -41.08 3.49
CA HIS A 632 33.58 -40.83 3.40
C HIS A 632 34.39 -41.62 4.45
N GLN A 633 33.76 -42.21 5.47
CA GLN A 633 34.39 -43.01 6.52
C GLN A 633 33.91 -44.48 6.59
N GLY A 634 33.34 -45.04 5.51
CA GLY A 634 33.07 -46.48 5.42
C GLY A 634 32.12 -47.04 6.49
N GLY A 635 30.81 -46.93 6.26
CA GLY A 635 29.78 -47.54 7.10
C GLY A 635 28.37 -47.23 6.60
N GLU A 636 27.38 -48.07 6.95
CA GLU A 636 25.98 -47.83 6.59
C GLU A 636 25.47 -46.48 7.14
N ALA A 637 24.64 -45.81 6.34
CA ALA A 637 23.98 -44.58 6.73
C ALA A 637 22.98 -44.80 7.87
N ALA A 638 23.44 -44.61 9.12
CA ALA A 638 22.58 -44.61 10.30
C ALA A 638 21.45 -43.56 10.20
N THR A 639 20.31 -43.87 10.81
CA THR A 639 19.17 -42.95 10.94
C THR A 639 19.55 -41.78 11.85
N LYS A 640 19.32 -40.54 11.40
CA LYS A 640 19.78 -39.31 12.08
C LYS A 640 18.61 -38.46 12.58
N PRO A 641 18.64 -37.93 13.81
CA PRO A 641 17.64 -36.99 14.29
C PRO A 641 17.79 -35.62 13.62
N ILE A 642 16.75 -35.15 12.93
CA ILE A 642 16.72 -33.84 12.25
C ILE A 642 15.93 -32.81 13.06
N GLY A 643 15.02 -33.26 13.92
CA GLY A 643 14.24 -32.39 14.79
C GLY A 643 14.23 -32.91 16.21
N VAL A 644 14.55 -32.06 17.18
CA VAL A 644 14.59 -32.41 18.60
C VAL A 644 13.96 -31.32 19.46
N LEU A 645 13.43 -31.71 20.62
CA LEU A 645 12.83 -30.82 21.61
C LEU A 645 13.48 -31.06 22.97
N GLN A 646 13.88 -29.97 23.62
CA GLN A 646 14.50 -30.01 24.95
C GLN A 646 13.86 -28.97 25.87
N SER A 647 13.40 -29.40 27.05
CA SER A 647 12.96 -28.49 28.10
C SER A 647 14.15 -27.80 28.77
N VAL A 648 14.02 -26.50 29.03
CA VAL A 648 15.05 -25.68 29.70
C VAL A 648 14.37 -24.77 30.72
N GLY A 649 14.61 -25.02 32.01
CA GLY A 649 13.93 -24.29 33.09
C GLY A 649 12.41 -24.48 33.00
N ARG A 650 11.66 -23.38 32.91
CA ARG A 650 10.20 -23.40 32.69
C ARG A 650 9.78 -23.38 31.22
N GLY A 651 10.73 -23.18 30.31
CA GLY A 651 10.50 -23.09 28.87
C GLY A 651 11.11 -24.27 28.12
N GLY A 652 11.42 -24.05 26.85
CA GLY A 652 11.99 -25.10 26.01
C GLY A 652 12.53 -24.59 24.69
N ILE A 653 13.25 -25.47 24.01
CA ILE A 653 13.84 -25.22 22.71
C ILE A 653 13.45 -26.36 21.79
N VAL A 654 13.01 -26.01 20.60
CA VAL A 654 12.75 -26.93 19.50
C VAL A 654 13.72 -26.60 18.39
N LEU A 655 14.42 -27.62 17.91
CA LEU A 655 15.36 -27.52 16.81
C LEU A 655 14.77 -28.24 15.62
N MET A 656 14.80 -27.59 14.46
CA MET A 656 14.44 -28.16 13.19
C MET A 656 15.58 -27.91 12.20
N GLY A 657 16.36 -28.96 11.95
CA GLY A 657 17.52 -28.96 11.05
C GLY A 657 17.15 -28.97 9.57
N VAL A 658 16.20 -28.13 9.17
CA VAL A 658 15.75 -27.94 7.79
C VAL A 658 15.67 -26.44 7.53
N SER A 659 16.13 -25.98 6.36
CA SER A 659 15.99 -24.59 5.93
C SER A 659 14.52 -24.16 5.83
N GLY A 660 14.22 -22.92 6.19
CA GLY A 660 12.86 -22.37 6.12
C GLY A 660 12.24 -22.46 4.72
N ARG A 661 13.07 -22.30 3.68
CA ARG A 661 12.67 -22.40 2.26
C ARG A 661 12.04 -23.75 1.92
N ALA A 662 12.34 -24.82 2.65
CA ALA A 662 11.73 -26.14 2.44
C ALA A 662 10.19 -26.09 2.55
N PHE A 663 9.68 -25.27 3.47
CA PHE A 663 8.24 -25.07 3.63
C PHE A 663 7.67 -24.19 2.50
N GLY A 664 8.46 -23.29 1.92
CA GLY A 664 8.07 -22.52 0.74
C GLY A 664 7.95 -23.39 -0.52
N ASN A 665 8.95 -24.26 -0.73
CA ASN A 665 9.08 -25.17 -1.86
C ASN A 665 8.02 -26.29 -1.89
N SER A 666 7.54 -26.72 -0.73
CA SER A 666 6.55 -27.78 -0.64
C SER A 666 5.14 -27.28 -1.04
N PRO A 667 4.40 -27.99 -1.92
CA PRO A 667 3.01 -27.65 -2.26
C PRO A 667 2.07 -27.53 -1.05
N ASN A 668 2.32 -28.30 0.01
CA ASN A 668 1.56 -28.28 1.26
C ASN A 668 2.34 -27.65 2.43
N GLY A 669 3.47 -27.01 2.15
CA GLY A 669 4.43 -26.55 3.15
C GLY A 669 3.87 -25.50 4.12
N GLU A 670 2.96 -24.64 3.66
CA GLU A 670 2.27 -23.68 4.52
C GLU A 670 1.47 -24.39 5.64
N ALA A 671 0.68 -25.41 5.27
CA ALA A 671 -0.12 -26.17 6.23
C ALA A 671 0.77 -27.01 7.14
N GLN A 672 1.83 -27.61 6.60
CA GLN A 672 2.84 -28.37 7.37
C GLN A 672 3.50 -27.46 8.41
N TRP A 673 3.98 -26.28 8.01
CA TRP A 673 4.61 -25.31 8.91
C TRP A 673 3.64 -24.84 10.01
N ARG A 674 2.40 -24.48 9.65
CA ARG A 674 1.39 -24.09 10.64
C ARG A 674 1.07 -25.20 11.64
N GLN A 675 1.00 -26.46 11.18
CA GLN A 675 0.81 -27.61 12.06
C GLN A 675 1.99 -27.77 13.04
N PHE A 676 3.22 -27.57 12.57
CA PHE A 676 4.41 -27.62 13.42
C PHE A 676 4.43 -26.49 14.44
N VAL A 677 4.16 -25.24 14.03
CA VAL A 677 4.04 -24.09 14.95
C VAL A 677 2.92 -24.32 15.96
N ARG A 678 1.79 -24.92 15.57
CA ARG A 678 0.70 -25.29 16.48
C ARG A 678 1.16 -26.26 17.57
N PHE A 679 1.97 -27.25 17.22
CA PHE A 679 2.55 -28.18 18.19
C PHE A 679 3.43 -27.44 19.21
N VAL A 680 4.36 -26.60 18.75
CA VAL A 680 5.26 -25.85 19.65
C VAL A 680 4.50 -24.81 20.48
N ALA A 681 3.51 -24.12 19.90
CA ALA A 681 2.64 -23.20 20.62
C ALA A 681 1.90 -23.91 21.76
N GLY A 682 1.43 -25.15 21.54
CA GLY A 682 0.83 -25.97 22.60
C GLY A 682 1.79 -26.25 23.75
N ARG A 683 3.07 -26.52 23.45
CA ARG A 683 4.13 -26.68 24.47
C ARG A 683 4.42 -25.39 25.23
N ALA A 684 4.29 -24.24 24.56
CA ALA A 684 4.37 -22.91 25.15
C ALA A 684 3.11 -22.50 25.95
N GLY A 685 2.15 -23.42 26.16
CA GLY A 685 0.90 -23.15 26.87
C GLY A 685 -0.05 -22.22 26.11
N MET A 686 0.17 -22.03 24.81
CA MET A 686 -0.63 -21.15 23.97
C MET A 686 -1.78 -21.93 23.33
N ARG A 687 -2.98 -21.32 23.31
CA ARG A 687 -4.11 -21.84 22.55
C ARG A 687 -4.00 -21.39 21.09
N TYR A 688 -3.41 -22.24 20.25
CA TYR A 688 -3.29 -21.96 18.82
C TYR A 688 -4.67 -21.82 18.16
N ARG A 689 -4.92 -20.67 17.53
CA ARG A 689 -6.15 -20.35 16.82
C ARG A 689 -5.84 -19.48 15.62
N GLU A 690 -6.36 -19.88 14.47
CA GLU A 690 -6.29 -19.11 13.24
C GLU A 690 -7.53 -18.23 13.09
N ARG A 691 -7.39 -17.15 12.32
CA ARG A 691 -8.50 -16.26 12.03
C ARG A 691 -8.48 -15.87 10.58
N ALA A 692 -9.63 -15.95 9.93
CA ALA A 692 -9.74 -15.64 8.50
C ALA A 692 -9.74 -14.13 8.20
N ARG A 693 -9.24 -13.31 9.12
CA ARG A 693 -9.20 -11.85 9.03
C ARG A 693 -8.14 -11.24 9.95
N PHE A 694 -7.69 -10.06 9.58
CA PHE A 694 -7.14 -9.07 10.50
C PHE A 694 -8.10 -7.89 10.57
N THR A 695 -8.39 -7.42 11.76
CA THR A 695 -9.08 -6.13 11.94
C THR A 695 -8.41 -5.33 13.04
N ALA A 696 -8.01 -4.10 12.74
CA ALA A 696 -7.53 -3.15 13.72
C ALA A 696 -8.51 -2.00 13.84
N ARG A 697 -9.05 -1.81 15.05
CA ARG A 697 -9.94 -0.70 15.38
C ARG A 697 -9.13 0.46 15.95
N ARG A 698 -9.25 1.63 15.35
CA ARG A 698 -8.65 2.92 15.76
C ARG A 698 -9.75 3.96 15.97
N GLY A 699 -10.19 4.11 17.21
CA GLY A 699 -11.41 4.86 17.51
C GLY A 699 -12.64 4.24 16.82
N ASP A 700 -13.30 5.02 15.95
CA ASP A 700 -14.42 4.56 15.13
C ASP A 700 -13.99 3.94 13.80
N TRP A 701 -12.72 4.09 13.42
CA TRP A 701 -12.18 3.53 12.20
C TRP A 701 -11.76 2.07 12.38
N MET A 702 -11.93 1.28 11.33
CA MET A 702 -11.56 -0.12 11.28
C MET A 702 -10.81 -0.40 9.97
N ALA A 703 -9.52 -0.66 10.10
CA ALA A 703 -8.73 -1.28 9.04
C ALA A 703 -9.01 -2.79 9.07
N ALA A 704 -9.39 -3.37 7.93
CA ALA A 704 -9.83 -4.75 7.86
C ALA A 704 -9.28 -5.45 6.61
N TYR A 705 -8.85 -6.69 6.77
CA TYR A 705 -8.35 -7.51 5.68
C TYR A 705 -8.84 -8.95 5.85
N GLY A 706 -9.49 -9.50 4.81
CA GLY A 706 -9.86 -10.92 4.77
C GLY A 706 -8.68 -11.77 4.31
N THR A 707 -8.43 -12.92 4.94
CA THR A 707 -7.25 -13.75 4.60
C THR A 707 -7.61 -14.89 3.65
N TYR A 708 -8.04 -16.06 4.15
CA TYR A 708 -8.22 -17.29 3.37
C TYR A 708 -9.69 -17.73 3.18
N ARG A 709 -10.65 -17.14 3.89
CA ARG A 709 -12.08 -17.41 3.70
C ARG A 709 -12.91 -16.16 3.99
N LEU A 710 -14.11 -16.12 3.45
CA LEU A 710 -15.07 -15.04 3.68
C LEU A 710 -15.40 -14.90 5.17
N THR A 711 -15.44 -13.67 5.67
CA THR A 711 -15.92 -13.36 7.02
C THR A 711 -16.90 -12.19 7.01
N ILE A 712 -17.70 -12.05 8.07
CA ILE A 712 -18.65 -10.94 8.24
C ILE A 712 -18.17 -10.07 9.41
N LEU A 713 -18.17 -8.76 9.20
CA LEU A 713 -17.95 -7.77 10.24
C LEU A 713 -19.30 -7.28 10.73
N ARG A 714 -19.61 -7.44 12.03
CA ARG A 714 -20.91 -7.01 12.57
C ARG A 714 -20.95 -5.50 12.83
N GLY A 715 -22.03 -4.85 12.44
CA GLY A 715 -22.27 -3.41 12.66
C GLY A 715 -22.59 -2.64 11.38
N THR A 716 -22.78 -1.32 11.52
CA THR A 716 -23.03 -0.43 10.39
C THR A 716 -21.80 0.41 10.10
N PHE A 717 -21.31 0.31 8.87
CA PHE A 717 -20.06 0.93 8.45
C PHE A 717 -20.24 1.78 7.19
N LEU A 718 -19.47 2.85 7.08
CA LEU A 718 -19.21 3.54 5.81
C LEU A 718 -17.92 2.98 5.22
N ASP A 719 -17.94 2.56 3.96
CA ASP A 719 -16.72 2.11 3.26
C ASP A 719 -16.03 3.29 2.58
N ALA A 720 -14.84 3.65 3.07
CA ALA A 720 -14.10 4.80 2.57
C ALA A 720 -13.19 4.48 1.37
N LEU A 721 -12.99 3.19 1.06
CA LEU A 721 -12.23 2.77 -0.12
C LEU A 721 -13.09 2.68 -1.39
N ASP A 722 -14.41 2.71 -1.23
CA ASP A 722 -15.36 2.81 -2.35
C ASP A 722 -15.71 4.28 -2.58
N PRO A 723 -15.51 4.84 -3.79
CA PRO A 723 -15.75 6.25 -4.09
C PRO A 723 -17.22 6.68 -3.94
N ARG A 724 -18.16 5.74 -3.84
CA ARG A 724 -19.58 6.02 -3.62
C ARG A 724 -19.92 6.19 -2.13
N LEU A 725 -18.95 5.95 -1.24
CA LEU A 725 -19.09 5.99 0.22
C LEU A 725 -20.33 5.24 0.71
N PRO A 726 -20.54 3.97 0.31
CA PRO A 726 -21.74 3.22 0.67
C PRO A 726 -21.79 2.99 2.19
N VAL A 727 -23.01 3.06 2.73
CA VAL A 727 -23.29 2.60 4.10
C VAL A 727 -23.68 1.12 4.02
N LEU A 728 -22.90 0.28 4.68
CA LEU A 728 -23.01 -1.17 4.68
C LEU A 728 -23.41 -1.65 6.06
N THR A 729 -24.40 -2.55 6.13
CA THR A 729 -24.72 -3.30 7.35
C THR A 729 -24.13 -4.68 7.23
N ASP A 730 -23.39 -5.09 8.26
CA ASP A 730 -22.72 -6.38 8.34
C ASP A 730 -21.85 -6.73 7.11
N PRO A 731 -20.90 -5.87 6.68
CA PRO A 731 -20.17 -6.08 5.44
C PRO A 731 -19.33 -7.36 5.43
N THR A 732 -19.24 -7.99 4.26
CA THR A 732 -18.36 -9.14 4.02
C THR A 732 -16.92 -8.69 3.78
N LEU A 733 -15.98 -9.45 4.35
CA LEU A 733 -14.57 -9.41 4.00
C LEU A 733 -14.27 -10.62 3.13
N GLU A 734 -14.07 -10.35 1.84
CA GLU A 734 -13.59 -11.36 0.89
C GLU A 734 -12.11 -11.70 1.16
N PRO A 735 -11.68 -12.93 0.87
CA PRO A 735 -10.27 -13.30 0.91
C PRO A 735 -9.42 -12.32 0.08
N ARG A 736 -8.29 -11.89 0.66
CA ARG A 736 -7.32 -10.98 0.05
C ARG A 736 -7.87 -9.60 -0.33
N ALA A 737 -8.95 -9.16 0.31
CA ALA A 737 -9.53 -7.84 0.08
C ALA A 737 -9.33 -6.91 1.30
N PRO A 738 -8.71 -5.74 1.11
CA PRO A 738 -8.67 -4.69 2.13
C PRO A 738 -10.01 -3.94 2.20
N ARG A 739 -10.37 -3.49 3.40
CA ARG A 739 -11.40 -2.47 3.64
C ARG A 739 -10.90 -1.48 4.67
N LEU A 740 -11.29 -0.22 4.51
CA LEU A 740 -11.12 0.82 5.52
C LEU A 740 -12.50 1.41 5.82
N LEU A 741 -13.00 1.05 6.99
CA LEU A 741 -14.39 1.24 7.37
C LEU A 741 -14.49 2.26 8.51
N LEU A 742 -15.44 3.17 8.42
CA LEU A 742 -15.84 4.00 9.56
C LEU A 742 -17.09 3.39 10.19
N GLN A 743 -17.05 3.02 11.46
CA GLN A 743 -18.25 2.62 12.19
C GLN A 743 -19.12 3.85 12.44
N ILE A 744 -20.38 3.83 11.98
CA ILE A 744 -21.22 5.04 11.98
C ILE A 744 -22.41 5.00 12.94
N ASP A 745 -22.70 3.88 13.61
CA ASP A 745 -23.89 3.72 14.47
C ASP A 745 -24.05 4.89 15.47
N GLU A 746 -22.97 5.24 16.18
CA GLU A 746 -22.96 6.37 17.12
C GLU A 746 -22.89 7.73 16.41
N ARG A 747 -22.22 7.81 15.26
CA ARG A 747 -22.09 9.06 14.49
C ARG A 747 -23.40 9.51 13.89
N LEU A 748 -24.29 8.59 13.54
CA LEU A 748 -25.62 8.90 13.02
C LEU A 748 -26.55 9.53 14.06
N LYS A 749 -26.18 9.49 15.36
CA LYS A 749 -26.94 10.17 16.43
C LYS A 749 -26.69 11.68 16.48
N ARG A 750 -25.65 12.18 15.78
CA ARG A 750 -25.26 13.58 15.70
C ARG A 750 -25.16 14.03 14.25
N ILE A 751 -25.26 15.34 14.01
CA ILE A 751 -24.93 15.93 12.70
C ILE A 751 -23.41 15.94 12.51
N GLY A 752 -22.96 15.86 11.26
CA GLY A 752 -21.54 16.05 10.93
C GLY A 752 -21.08 15.33 9.67
N MET A 753 -19.89 15.69 9.20
CA MET A 753 -19.17 14.96 8.16
C MET A 753 -18.84 13.54 8.63
N LEU A 754 -19.23 12.53 7.85
CA LEU A 754 -18.80 11.15 8.08
C LEU A 754 -17.47 10.91 7.37
N HIS A 755 -17.40 11.19 6.06
CA HIS A 755 -16.16 11.07 5.27
C HIS A 755 -16.24 11.91 3.99
N THR A 756 -15.09 12.39 3.51
CA THR A 756 -14.93 13.12 2.25
C THR A 756 -13.55 12.85 1.64
N ASN A 757 -13.45 12.86 0.31
CA ASN A 757 -12.14 12.82 -0.37
C ASN A 757 -11.49 14.21 -0.51
N ALA A 758 -12.23 15.28 -0.20
CA ALA A 758 -11.71 16.64 -0.18
C ALA A 758 -10.90 16.92 1.11
N GLN A 759 -9.94 17.82 1.02
CA GLN A 759 -9.32 18.41 2.21
C GLN A 759 -10.34 19.30 2.92
N ILE A 760 -10.54 19.11 4.22
CA ILE A 760 -11.35 20.01 5.04
C ILE A 760 -10.44 21.09 5.56
N VAL A 761 -10.60 22.32 5.07
CA VAL A 761 -9.76 23.46 5.44
C VAL A 761 -10.33 24.14 6.68
N LEU A 762 -11.61 24.51 6.63
CA LEU A 762 -12.36 25.11 7.73
C LEU A 762 -13.67 24.36 7.95
N GLN A 763 -14.15 24.38 9.19
CA GLN A 763 -15.45 23.83 9.53
C GLN A 763 -16.16 24.70 10.56
N HIS A 764 -17.47 24.85 10.40
CA HIS A 764 -18.35 25.49 11.36
C HIS A 764 -19.63 24.66 11.48
N THR A 765 -19.92 24.17 12.69
CA THR A 765 -21.06 23.28 12.96
C THR A 765 -21.91 23.86 14.08
N THR A 766 -23.22 23.92 13.85
CA THR A 766 -24.24 24.35 14.82
C THR A 766 -25.38 23.34 14.81
N SER A 767 -26.28 23.35 15.79
CA SER A 767 -27.43 22.43 15.83
C SER A 767 -28.35 22.46 14.60
N ALA A 768 -28.28 23.53 13.79
CA ALA A 768 -29.12 23.73 12.60
C ALA A 768 -28.31 23.79 11.29
N MET A 769 -26.98 23.62 11.32
CA MET A 769 -26.15 23.81 10.13
C MET A 769 -24.80 23.09 10.22
N LEU A 770 -24.39 22.50 9.10
CA LEU A 770 -23.00 22.11 8.83
C LEU A 770 -22.44 23.01 7.74
N ALA A 771 -21.25 23.59 7.94
CA ALA A 771 -20.54 24.37 6.94
C ALA A 771 -19.06 23.95 6.87
N TYR A 772 -18.56 23.70 5.66
CA TYR A 772 -17.19 23.26 5.41
C TYR A 772 -16.56 24.02 4.24
N LEU A 773 -15.31 24.46 4.39
CA LEU A 773 -14.46 24.86 3.26
C LEU A 773 -13.67 23.65 2.80
N LEU A 774 -13.92 23.20 1.57
CA LEU A 774 -13.38 21.97 0.99
C LEU A 774 -12.46 22.29 -0.19
N ARG A 775 -11.24 21.76 -0.20
CA ARG A 775 -10.26 21.92 -1.30
C ARG A 775 -9.84 20.58 -1.90
N GLY A 776 -9.41 20.59 -3.15
CA GLY A 776 -8.86 19.42 -3.84
C GLY A 776 -8.36 19.78 -5.25
N PRO A 777 -7.80 18.83 -6.01
CA PRO A 777 -7.35 19.08 -7.37
C PRO A 777 -8.52 19.50 -8.29
N ASP A 778 -8.30 20.47 -9.16
CA ASP A 778 -9.35 20.93 -10.08
C ASP A 778 -9.79 19.79 -11.02
N GLY A 779 -11.11 19.65 -11.21
CA GLY A 779 -11.70 18.68 -12.13
C GLY A 779 -11.74 17.23 -11.61
N VAL A 780 -11.22 16.97 -10.41
CA VAL A 780 -11.36 15.67 -9.74
C VAL A 780 -12.75 15.57 -9.08
N PRO A 781 -13.47 14.46 -9.22
CA PRO A 781 -14.76 14.27 -8.56
C PRO A 781 -14.64 14.30 -7.04
N GLY A 782 -15.36 15.24 -6.43
CA GLY A 782 -15.50 15.40 -4.99
C GLY A 782 -16.70 14.60 -4.48
N VAL A 783 -16.52 13.92 -3.36
CA VAL A 783 -17.57 13.17 -2.68
C VAL A 783 -17.52 13.41 -1.18
N ALA A 784 -18.67 13.64 -0.57
CA ALA A 784 -18.83 13.76 0.87
C ALA A 784 -20.09 13.03 1.34
N ARG A 785 -19.98 12.24 2.41
CA ARG A 785 -21.12 11.66 3.11
C ARG A 785 -21.28 12.34 4.45
N LEU A 786 -22.47 12.83 4.74
CA LEU A 786 -22.79 13.56 5.97
C LEU A 786 -23.96 12.91 6.72
N SER A 787 -23.90 12.93 8.05
CA SER A 787 -25.04 12.68 8.92
C SER A 787 -25.86 13.96 9.06
N VAL A 788 -27.17 13.87 8.79
CA VAL A 788 -28.09 15.02 8.76
C VAL A 788 -29.20 14.90 9.81
N ARG A 789 -28.89 14.27 10.95
CA ARG A 789 -29.84 14.07 12.04
C ARG A 789 -30.45 15.40 12.52
N GLY A 790 -31.74 15.60 12.28
CA GLY A 790 -32.45 16.82 12.68
C GLY A 790 -32.32 18.00 11.72
N LEU A 791 -31.59 17.84 10.61
CA LEU A 791 -31.51 18.82 9.53
C LEU A 791 -32.54 18.53 8.43
N SER A 792 -32.92 19.55 7.67
CA SER A 792 -33.84 19.39 6.54
C SER A 792 -33.19 18.61 5.38
N GLY A 793 -31.86 18.74 5.26
CA GLY A 793 -31.03 18.18 4.21
C GLY A 793 -30.89 19.10 3.00
N GLN A 794 -31.16 20.40 3.16
CA GLN A 794 -30.93 21.39 2.12
C GLN A 794 -29.44 21.65 1.97
N VAL A 795 -28.92 21.52 0.76
CA VAL A 795 -27.49 21.68 0.46
C VAL A 795 -27.27 22.89 -0.42
N GLN A 796 -26.27 23.68 -0.07
CA GLN A 796 -25.75 24.77 -0.89
C GLN A 796 -24.25 24.60 -1.06
N LEU A 797 -23.78 24.67 -2.30
CA LEU A 797 -22.35 24.67 -2.63
C LEU A 797 -22.00 26.01 -3.26
N LEU A 798 -21.02 26.70 -2.70
CA LEU A 798 -20.51 27.98 -3.19
C LEU A 798 -19.04 27.85 -3.56
N ASP A 799 -18.58 28.59 -4.58
CA ASP A 799 -17.14 28.81 -4.77
C ASP A 799 -16.57 29.76 -3.70
N ALA A 800 -15.25 29.94 -3.70
CA ALA A 800 -14.56 30.88 -2.79
C ALA A 800 -15.00 32.36 -2.94
N TRP A 801 -15.81 32.67 -3.96
CA TRP A 801 -16.37 33.99 -4.25
C TRP A 801 -17.86 34.10 -3.94
N GLY A 802 -18.44 33.04 -3.36
CA GLY A 802 -19.84 32.98 -2.98
C GLY A 802 -20.78 32.78 -4.17
N ASN A 803 -20.32 32.40 -5.36
CA ASN A 803 -21.17 32.01 -6.48
C ASN A 803 -21.65 30.56 -6.31
N PRO A 804 -22.90 30.21 -6.68
CA PRO A 804 -23.35 28.82 -6.64
C PRO A 804 -22.54 27.94 -7.59
N ALA A 805 -22.13 26.77 -7.09
CA ALA A 805 -21.46 25.73 -7.88
C ALA A 805 -22.40 24.53 -8.12
N PRO A 806 -22.25 23.80 -9.24
CA PRO A 806 -23.02 22.59 -9.49
C PRO A 806 -22.78 21.53 -8.41
N VAL A 807 -23.86 20.94 -7.90
CA VAL A 807 -23.81 19.91 -6.87
C VAL A 807 -24.92 18.88 -7.11
N ASN A 808 -24.61 17.62 -6.89
CA ASN A 808 -25.56 16.52 -6.90
C ASN A 808 -25.69 15.97 -5.48
N VAL A 809 -26.93 15.79 -5.02
CA VAL A 809 -27.24 15.37 -3.65
C VAL A 809 -28.19 14.19 -3.68
N GLU A 810 -27.85 13.16 -2.93
CA GLU A 810 -28.64 11.95 -2.79
C GLU A 810 -28.85 11.63 -1.31
N ARG A 811 -30.11 11.51 -0.90
CA ARG A 811 -30.47 11.17 0.49
C ARG A 811 -30.65 9.67 0.64
N ALA A 812 -29.96 9.08 1.62
CA ALA A 812 -30.10 7.68 1.98
C ALA A 812 -30.24 7.55 3.50
N GLY A 813 -31.48 7.32 3.95
CA GLY A 813 -31.82 7.25 5.37
C GLY A 813 -31.48 8.55 6.12
N GLY A 814 -30.69 8.44 7.19
CA GLY A 814 -30.21 9.57 7.99
C GLY A 814 -28.98 10.30 7.41
N THR A 815 -28.57 9.99 6.18
CA THR A 815 -27.36 10.55 5.56
C THR A 815 -27.63 11.23 4.23
N LEU A 816 -26.74 12.17 3.86
CA LEU A 816 -26.64 12.74 2.52
C LEU A 816 -25.32 12.34 1.88
N LEU A 817 -25.37 11.96 0.60
CA LEU A 817 -24.22 11.85 -0.29
C LEU A 817 -24.21 13.07 -1.21
N VAL A 818 -23.14 13.85 -1.13
CA VAL A 818 -22.94 15.07 -1.90
C VAL A 818 -21.80 14.83 -2.88
N ARG A 819 -22.00 15.17 -4.15
CA ARG A 819 -21.03 15.00 -5.25
C ARG A 819 -20.88 16.30 -6.03
N TRP A 820 -19.65 16.69 -6.33
CA TRP A 820 -19.32 17.91 -7.08
C TRP A 820 -17.95 17.75 -7.77
N ASN A 821 -17.47 18.77 -8.48
CA ASN A 821 -16.09 18.81 -8.97
C ASN A 821 -15.22 19.59 -8.00
N LEU A 822 -14.13 18.99 -7.53
CA LEU A 822 -13.18 19.64 -6.63
C LEU A 822 -12.56 20.87 -7.30
N SER A 823 -12.11 21.80 -6.45
CA SER A 823 -11.34 22.96 -6.88
C SER A 823 -10.22 23.28 -5.91
N GLN A 824 -9.08 23.72 -6.45
CA GLN A 824 -7.93 24.17 -5.68
C GLN A 824 -8.23 25.45 -4.89
N ASN A 825 -9.05 26.34 -5.46
CA ASN A 825 -9.53 27.55 -4.79
C ASN A 825 -10.51 27.22 -3.64
N GLY A 826 -11.14 26.05 -3.72
CA GLY A 826 -12.04 25.51 -2.72
C GLY A 826 -13.51 25.88 -2.94
N HIS A 827 -14.36 25.13 -2.25
CA HIS A 827 -15.81 25.31 -2.22
C HIS A 827 -16.31 25.36 -0.78
N VAL A 828 -17.31 26.19 -0.52
CA VAL A 828 -18.03 26.23 0.75
C VAL A 828 -19.30 25.38 0.63
N LEU A 829 -19.31 24.24 1.32
CA LEU A 829 -20.46 23.33 1.42
C LEU A 829 -21.25 23.65 2.68
N ILE A 830 -22.53 23.99 2.52
CA ILE A 830 -23.47 24.30 3.61
C ILE A 830 -24.63 23.30 3.56
N VAL A 831 -24.97 22.70 4.70
CA VAL A 831 -26.12 21.78 4.87
C VAL A 831 -26.99 22.26 6.04
N ARG A 832 -28.31 22.38 5.81
CA ARG A 832 -29.30 22.83 6.80
C ARG A 832 -30.49 21.88 6.93
#